data_AF-A0A8K0RUV4-F1
#
_entry.id   AF-A0A8K0RUV4-F1
#
_cell.length_a   1.000
_cell.length_b   1.000
_cell.length_c   1.000
_cell.angle_alpha   90.00
_cell.angle_beta   90.00
_cell.angle_gamma   90.00
#
_symmetry.space_group_name_H-M   'P 1'
#
loop_
_entity.id
_entity.type
_entity.pdbx_description
1 polymer ?
#
loop_
_entity_poly.entity_id
_entity_poly.type
_entity_poly.pdbx_seq_one_letter_code
_entity_poly.pdbx_strand_id
1 'polypeptide(L)'
;MIPSILLTLAGVTFAALEPRQVMHEARDQPSFISSRDLAHAKTKPCKFLSQVYEESNSEPGASVILAVPPSIAIACLKSVPLDKERDLELLDYLEPLVGFQSTLEILADPPKEYLFPGVDVLGGFGTIRSRLENNKYKTQYEVMTDLRSIFAAAYDGHFDYPPALLNAFIYLRRDLEFESVSVDGIRLPYIFHAIDTRRGNQGLLSYRPSAVKSIDGTPIVEWLENDAALSVASAQDPDAQYNSLFASLPRGAVGQAGNTLFSQFEIPDTYTIEFHNGSTREVTNEILVPPTVDLSGIESGEDFHQYIEITPANTTSKEPSDHQRRSMRETQSKIIAGYPRPIVKHSDNSVAGYFLPGKDYEDTAVLSILSFLPVGIDLTNLGTDFDMSKFILEGQAVVVELIKQAKAAGRDKLIIDMSANGGGSVILAHSIYRLLFPDGKFTSWDRYRANAVLEATAEADYDNLVEALITRSQYYPINPENRSIETGKEFYGPYTVKGQNVTAAFQTDKTIPWDASVPAYLNGFDPDTEPLVEEAPWKPENIIIVTDGICASACGLLTGLLTRNHGIRTLALGGRPLNQAMQAMGGVKGTLLNFNSEIVTAIAQVRSSAGVNKEKLSILSDASVSFPSMQDPPLLPLTTGGVGKVNALNGYTEDNLEGYPVHFRYEAANCRLFYTQLMLASPIESWRRARGVAWNDELCVQGSTTNQNGKIGDKTVKYDSSVRSRARGITGPVVMPLLPRINPAVAASESKKDKLKAFMREWFLVNWKDLSCMAFVGAVAFGIYHSPVIITRTFPVTFDATSGDIVYPQWAYPDRGWILPSWLSGLISIAIPIIIYIVAQIKIKSAWDASNAIIGTNWSVILASLFQVTLKQLVGGFRPYFLDVCMPDISLAKSHNKTGLNGVGFYQIMYTTEICTQPDPSRIQNAITSFPSGHTTAAFAGFGFLFLWLNAKLKVWADHKPAFWKLFLTFLPLLAAVLIAGSLTIDAAHNWYDILGGGFIGTVMAFASYRSTYAAVWDWRFNHLPLQETEAFRYGFDGDLDYGAQTLSMAAGWGGKKVRLPESSSAPVISTESTLRSGAEEIENLDANTRRKRRGPVGDEAV
;
A
#
# COMPACT_ATOMS: atom_id res chain seq x y z
N MET A 1 -24.08 -4.40 34.58
CA MET A 1 -24.51 -4.11 33.20
C MET A 1 -23.25 -4.10 32.37
N ILE A 2 -23.03 -5.14 31.58
CA ILE A 2 -21.77 -5.39 30.89
C ILE A 2 -22.14 -5.81 29.47
N PRO A 3 -21.66 -5.12 28.42
CA PRO A 3 -21.39 -5.76 27.16
C PRO A 3 -19.87 -5.88 27.02
N SER A 4 -19.43 -7.13 27.14
CA SER A 4 -18.08 -7.59 26.96
C SER A 4 -17.82 -7.90 25.48
N ILE A 5 -16.70 -7.39 24.98
CA ILE A 5 -15.78 -8.09 24.07
C ILE A 5 -16.43 -8.64 22.80
N LEU A 6 -16.39 -7.87 21.72
CA LEU A 6 -16.66 -8.35 20.38
C LEU A 6 -15.54 -7.89 19.46
N LEU A 7 -14.62 -8.80 19.16
CA LEU A 7 -13.48 -8.50 18.33
C LEU A 7 -12.93 -9.75 17.67
N THR A 8 -13.34 -9.96 16.44
CA THR A 8 -12.45 -10.04 15.29
C THR A 8 -13.30 -10.09 14.03
N LEU A 9 -12.94 -9.29 13.01
CA LEU A 9 -13.33 -9.43 11.60
C LEU A 9 -14.78 -8.97 11.23
N ALA A 10 -15.00 -7.73 10.79
CA ALA A 10 -15.23 -7.61 9.35
C ALA A 10 -14.20 -8.40 8.52
N GLY A 11 -14.70 -9.45 7.87
CA GLY A 11 -13.97 -10.65 7.48
C GLY A 11 -14.62 -11.93 8.02
N VAL A 12 -15.55 -11.82 8.99
CA VAL A 12 -16.50 -12.89 9.35
C VAL A 12 -17.92 -12.33 9.31
N THR A 13 -18.44 -12.19 8.10
CA THR A 13 -19.87 -12.47 7.84
C THR A 13 -19.95 -13.71 6.97
N PHE A 14 -19.40 -14.81 7.50
CA PHE A 14 -19.78 -16.17 7.16
C PHE A 14 -19.55 -16.98 8.43
N ALA A 15 -20.47 -16.84 9.39
CA ALA A 15 -20.58 -17.83 10.43
C ALA A 15 -20.82 -19.19 9.74
N ALA A 16 -19.88 -20.11 9.94
CA ALA A 16 -20.10 -21.55 9.90
C ALA A 16 -20.80 -22.13 8.66
N LEU A 17 -20.33 -21.77 7.47
CA LEU A 17 -20.43 -22.71 6.38
C LEU A 17 -19.12 -23.52 6.37
N GLU A 18 -19.18 -24.81 6.72
CA GLU A 18 -18.02 -25.68 6.50
C GLU A 18 -17.58 -25.50 5.04
N PRO A 19 -16.29 -25.27 4.73
CA PRO A 19 -15.84 -25.14 3.35
C PRO A 19 -16.29 -26.31 2.47
N ARG A 20 -16.51 -27.48 3.09
CA ARG A 20 -17.11 -28.66 2.43
C ARG A 20 -18.60 -28.51 2.12
N GLN A 21 -19.42 -27.90 2.97
CA GLN A 21 -20.85 -27.71 2.71
C GLN A 21 -21.09 -26.69 1.59
N VAL A 22 -20.39 -25.54 1.59
CA VAL A 22 -20.45 -24.56 0.47
C VAL A 22 -20.07 -25.22 -0.86
N MET A 23 -18.99 -26.01 -0.85
CA MET A 23 -18.50 -26.69 -2.04
C MET A 23 -19.39 -27.87 -2.47
N HIS A 24 -20.13 -28.49 -1.54
CA HIS A 24 -21.06 -29.57 -1.85
C HIS A 24 -22.39 -29.04 -2.41
N GLU A 25 -23.02 -28.06 -1.75
CA GLU A 25 -24.28 -27.46 -2.21
C GLU A 25 -24.14 -26.80 -3.59
N ALA A 26 -22.97 -26.22 -3.87
CA ALA A 26 -22.73 -25.54 -5.12
C ALA A 26 -22.30 -26.45 -6.28
N ARG A 27 -22.05 -27.74 -6.03
CA ARG A 27 -21.72 -28.74 -7.07
C ARG A 27 -22.97 -29.35 -7.72
N ASP A 28 -24.10 -29.28 -7.02
CA ASP A 28 -25.39 -29.85 -7.44
C ASP A 28 -26.37 -28.80 -7.98
N GLN A 29 -25.97 -27.51 -8.09
CA GLN A 29 -26.79 -26.49 -8.72
C GLN A 29 -26.69 -26.53 -10.26
N PRO A 30 -27.81 -26.70 -10.98
CA PRO A 30 -27.79 -26.77 -12.44
C PRO A 30 -27.58 -25.37 -13.06
N SER A 31 -26.45 -25.13 -13.73
CA SER A 31 -26.23 -23.90 -14.49
C SER A 31 -26.99 -23.93 -15.83
N PHE A 32 -28.16 -23.28 -15.88
CA PHE A 32 -29.00 -23.18 -17.09
C PHE A 32 -29.10 -21.75 -17.64
N ILE A 33 -28.00 -20.97 -17.63
CA ILE A 33 -28.02 -19.62 -18.21
C ILE A 33 -27.77 -19.69 -19.72
N SER A 34 -28.79 -19.37 -20.53
CA SER A 34 -28.64 -19.30 -21.99
C SER A 34 -28.04 -17.96 -22.44
N SER A 35 -27.54 -17.89 -23.67
CA SER A 35 -27.05 -16.64 -24.27
C SER A 35 -28.13 -15.55 -24.37
N ARG A 36 -29.40 -15.94 -24.44
CA ARG A 36 -30.55 -15.02 -24.43
C ARG A 36 -30.74 -14.40 -23.05
N ASP A 37 -30.57 -15.20 -22.00
CA ASP A 37 -30.74 -14.76 -20.61
C ASP A 37 -29.64 -13.77 -20.23
N LEU A 38 -28.39 -14.03 -20.65
CA LEU A 38 -27.26 -13.09 -20.54
C LEU A 38 -27.51 -11.76 -21.26
N ALA A 39 -28.14 -11.77 -22.44
CA ALA A 39 -28.50 -10.54 -23.14
C ALA A 39 -29.59 -9.74 -22.39
N HIS A 40 -30.55 -10.44 -21.78
CA HIS A 40 -31.58 -9.81 -20.93
C HIS A 40 -30.96 -9.21 -19.66
N ALA A 41 -30.05 -9.94 -19.01
CA ALA A 41 -29.32 -9.51 -17.82
C ALA A 41 -28.57 -8.18 -18.05
N LYS A 42 -27.99 -7.97 -19.24
CA LYS A 42 -27.34 -6.70 -19.60
C LYS A 42 -28.30 -5.49 -19.65
N THR A 43 -29.59 -5.72 -19.85
CA THR A 43 -30.61 -4.66 -19.93
C THR A 43 -31.31 -4.41 -18.60
N LYS A 44 -31.47 -5.45 -17.77
CA LYS A 44 -32.16 -5.40 -16.47
C LYS A 44 -31.43 -6.27 -15.44
N PRO A 45 -30.25 -5.85 -14.95
CA PRO A 45 -29.37 -6.70 -14.16
C PRO A 45 -29.98 -7.09 -12.79
N CYS A 46 -30.61 -6.14 -12.08
CA CYS A 46 -31.22 -6.43 -10.78
C CYS A 46 -32.40 -7.42 -10.88
N LYS A 47 -33.30 -7.22 -11.86
CA LYS A 47 -34.40 -8.16 -12.15
C LYS A 47 -33.88 -9.56 -12.47
N PHE A 48 -32.83 -9.66 -13.27
CA PHE A 48 -32.24 -10.95 -13.61
C PHE A 48 -31.67 -11.66 -12.37
N LEU A 49 -30.96 -10.94 -11.49
CA LEU A 49 -30.45 -11.50 -10.23
C LEU A 49 -31.58 -11.97 -9.32
N SER A 50 -32.66 -11.21 -9.23
CA SER A 50 -33.88 -11.59 -8.49
C SER A 50 -34.46 -12.90 -9.00
N GLN A 51 -34.61 -13.05 -10.33
CA GLN A 51 -35.11 -14.27 -10.96
C GLN A 51 -34.23 -15.49 -10.68
N VAL A 52 -32.90 -15.35 -10.86
CA VAL A 52 -31.96 -16.46 -10.61
C VAL A 52 -31.93 -16.83 -9.13
N TYR A 53 -32.05 -15.84 -8.23
CA TYR A 53 -32.15 -16.08 -6.79
C TYR A 53 -33.42 -16.86 -6.43
N GLU A 54 -34.59 -16.47 -6.96
CA GLU A 54 -35.85 -17.19 -6.76
C GLU A 54 -35.80 -18.62 -7.34
N GLU A 55 -35.21 -18.80 -8.52
CA GLU A 55 -35.04 -20.11 -9.15
C GLU A 55 -34.12 -21.06 -8.38
N SER A 56 -33.17 -20.50 -7.60
CA SER A 56 -32.26 -21.28 -6.76
C SER A 56 -32.98 -22.07 -5.65
N ASN A 57 -34.22 -21.68 -5.31
CA ASN A 57 -35.05 -22.30 -4.25
C ASN A 57 -34.27 -22.46 -2.92
N SER A 58 -33.51 -21.44 -2.53
CA SER A 58 -32.67 -21.46 -1.33
C SER A 58 -33.48 -21.60 -0.04
N GLU A 59 -32.92 -22.32 0.93
CA GLU A 59 -33.49 -22.38 2.27
C GLU A 59 -33.47 -20.99 2.94
N PRO A 60 -34.55 -20.55 3.61
CA PRO A 60 -34.57 -19.27 4.32
C PRO A 60 -33.45 -19.18 5.35
N GLY A 61 -32.62 -18.13 5.25
CA GLY A 61 -31.52 -17.87 6.18
C GLY A 61 -30.18 -18.56 5.85
N ALA A 62 -30.07 -19.21 4.69
CA ALA A 62 -28.80 -19.73 4.17
C ALA A 62 -28.15 -18.77 3.15
N SER A 63 -26.83 -18.84 3.00
CA SER A 63 -26.15 -18.10 1.92
C SER A 63 -26.44 -18.76 0.57
N VAL A 64 -26.54 -17.97 -0.49
CA VAL A 64 -26.90 -18.48 -1.82
C VAL A 64 -25.79 -18.20 -2.82
N ILE A 65 -25.20 -19.26 -3.39
CA ILE A 65 -24.26 -19.13 -4.51
C ILE A 65 -25.07 -19.07 -5.80
N LEU A 66 -24.89 -18.00 -6.57
CA LEU A 66 -25.47 -17.88 -7.90
C LEU A 66 -24.34 -18.05 -8.92
N ALA A 67 -24.48 -19.03 -9.81
CA ALA A 67 -23.55 -19.27 -10.92
C ALA A 67 -23.69 -18.21 -12.02
N VAL A 68 -23.55 -16.94 -11.64
CA VAL A 68 -23.73 -15.74 -12.47
C VAL A 68 -22.41 -14.96 -12.49
N PRO A 69 -21.99 -14.42 -13.64
CA PRO A 69 -20.77 -13.62 -13.70
C PRO A 69 -20.82 -12.36 -12.80
N PRO A 70 -19.73 -12.03 -12.07
CA PRO A 70 -19.60 -10.81 -11.27
C PRO A 70 -20.06 -9.52 -11.94
N SER A 71 -19.82 -9.38 -13.25
CA SER A 71 -20.20 -8.19 -14.02
C SER A 71 -21.70 -7.90 -14.00
N ILE A 72 -22.56 -8.91 -13.80
CA ILE A 72 -24.02 -8.73 -13.70
C ILE A 72 -24.40 -8.12 -12.33
N ALA A 73 -23.82 -8.62 -11.24
CA ALA A 73 -24.00 -8.03 -9.90
C ALA A 73 -23.47 -6.59 -9.86
N ILE A 74 -22.27 -6.36 -10.40
CA ILE A 74 -21.68 -5.02 -10.53
C ILE A 74 -22.59 -4.09 -11.35
N ALA A 75 -23.20 -4.59 -12.44
CA ALA A 75 -24.13 -3.81 -13.23
C ALA A 75 -25.42 -3.47 -12.47
N CYS A 76 -25.93 -4.37 -11.62
CA CYS A 76 -27.05 -4.07 -10.73
C CYS A 76 -26.68 -2.97 -9.74
N LEU A 77 -25.55 -3.10 -9.04
CA LEU A 77 -25.07 -2.08 -8.10
C LEU A 77 -24.86 -0.72 -8.79
N LYS A 78 -24.27 -0.69 -10.00
CA LYS A 78 -24.07 0.53 -10.79
C LYS A 78 -25.37 1.12 -11.37
N SER A 79 -26.47 0.36 -11.35
CA SER A 79 -27.79 0.86 -11.76
C SER A 79 -28.51 1.61 -10.64
N VAL A 80 -28.02 1.53 -9.40
CA VAL A 80 -28.62 2.21 -8.25
C VAL A 80 -28.44 3.73 -8.37
N PRO A 81 -29.53 4.52 -8.38
CA PRO A 81 -29.44 5.97 -8.46
C PRO A 81 -28.80 6.56 -7.21
N LEU A 82 -28.12 7.69 -7.36
CA LEU A 82 -27.48 8.42 -6.27
C LEU A 82 -28.53 9.01 -5.30
N ASP A 83 -28.44 8.68 -4.01
CA ASP A 83 -29.20 9.34 -2.94
C ASP A 83 -28.32 10.34 -2.18
N LYS A 84 -28.08 11.48 -2.84
CA LYS A 84 -27.18 12.53 -2.34
C LYS A 84 -27.57 13.04 -0.94
N GLU A 85 -28.86 13.11 -0.63
CA GLU A 85 -29.33 13.65 0.65
C GLU A 85 -28.94 12.70 1.79
N ARG A 86 -29.30 11.41 1.67
CA ARG A 86 -28.91 10.41 2.67
C ARG A 86 -27.41 10.15 2.74
N ASP A 87 -26.68 10.29 1.63
CA ASP A 87 -25.23 10.18 1.63
C ASP A 87 -24.56 11.26 2.49
N LEU A 88 -25.05 12.51 2.39
CA LEU A 88 -24.55 13.62 3.22
C LEU A 88 -24.91 13.40 4.68
N GLU A 89 -26.13 12.95 4.97
CA GLU A 89 -26.57 12.59 6.32
C GLU A 89 -25.74 11.42 6.90
N LEU A 90 -25.36 10.44 6.07
CA LEU A 90 -24.51 9.33 6.49
C LEU A 90 -23.11 9.82 6.89
N LEU A 91 -22.53 10.77 6.16
CA LEU A 91 -21.26 11.38 6.55
C LEU A 91 -21.39 12.13 7.88
N ASP A 92 -22.48 12.88 8.08
CA ASP A 92 -22.78 13.56 9.35
C ASP A 92 -22.96 12.57 10.51
N TYR A 93 -23.56 11.40 10.24
CA TYR A 93 -23.71 10.32 11.21
C TYR A 93 -22.37 9.70 11.61
N LEU A 94 -21.52 9.40 10.63
CA LEU A 94 -20.27 8.67 10.83
C LEU A 94 -19.14 9.53 11.40
N GLU A 95 -19.06 10.82 11.06
CA GLU A 95 -17.93 11.68 11.43
C GLU A 95 -17.69 11.77 12.96
N PRO A 96 -18.72 11.95 13.82
CA PRO A 96 -18.56 11.86 15.28
C PRO A 96 -18.05 10.51 15.79
N LEU A 97 -18.51 9.41 15.17
CA LEU A 97 -18.15 8.04 15.55
C LEU A 97 -16.71 7.73 15.15
N VAL A 98 -16.32 8.11 13.93
CA VAL A 98 -14.93 8.05 13.45
C VAL A 98 -14.00 8.88 14.33
N GLY A 99 -14.48 9.94 14.97
CA GLY A 99 -13.72 10.71 15.96
C GLY A 99 -13.15 9.91 17.13
N PHE A 100 -13.70 8.73 17.43
CA PHE A 100 -13.17 7.78 18.44
C PHE A 100 -12.07 6.87 17.90
N GLN A 101 -11.80 6.85 16.60
CA GLN A 101 -10.65 6.14 16.03
C GLN A 101 -9.36 6.73 16.60
N SER A 102 -8.63 5.92 17.34
CA SER A 102 -7.48 6.38 18.13
C SER A 102 -6.27 6.79 17.27
N THR A 103 -6.24 6.44 15.98
CA THR A 103 -5.04 6.54 15.14
C THR A 103 -5.10 7.61 14.05
N LEU A 104 -6.17 8.42 13.95
CA LEU A 104 -6.43 9.32 12.82
C LEU A 104 -5.27 10.24 12.45
N GLU A 105 -4.75 11.03 13.39
CA GLU A 105 -3.66 12.00 13.13
C GLU A 105 -2.36 11.30 12.73
N ILE A 106 -2.05 10.17 13.37
CA ILE A 106 -0.83 9.41 13.11
C ILE A 106 -0.93 8.66 11.77
N LEU A 107 -2.12 8.17 11.38
CA LEU A 107 -2.34 7.54 10.07
C LEU A 107 -2.16 8.52 8.91
N ALA A 108 -2.49 9.80 9.10
CA ALA A 108 -2.30 10.81 8.07
C ALA A 108 -0.82 11.07 7.76
N ASP A 109 0.06 11.04 8.78
CA ASP A 109 1.52 11.17 8.64
C ASP A 109 2.25 10.11 9.49
N PRO A 110 2.28 8.84 9.05
CA PRO A 110 2.75 7.74 9.88
C PRO A 110 4.28 7.71 9.95
N PRO A 111 4.86 7.15 11.03
CA PRO A 111 6.30 7.03 11.15
C PRO A 111 6.90 6.14 10.05
N LYS A 112 8.21 6.27 9.83
CA LYS A 112 8.93 5.48 8.82
C LYS A 112 8.76 3.96 9.01
N GLU A 113 8.54 3.50 10.23
CA GLU A 113 8.37 2.08 10.56
C GLU A 113 6.99 1.53 10.18
N TYR A 114 6.00 2.38 9.88
CA TYR A 114 4.70 1.92 9.38
C TYR A 114 4.86 1.33 7.97
N LEU A 115 4.22 0.18 7.75
CA LEU A 115 4.50 -0.68 6.59
C LEU A 115 3.64 -0.36 5.36
N PHE A 116 2.66 0.53 5.50
CA PHE A 116 1.76 0.98 4.45
C PHE A 116 1.85 2.48 4.21
N PRO A 117 1.30 3.00 3.09
CA PRO A 117 1.10 4.43 2.92
C PRO A 117 0.17 5.01 3.98
N GLY A 118 0.39 6.28 4.36
CA GLY A 118 -0.53 7.02 5.22
C GLY A 118 -1.85 7.36 4.53
N VAL A 119 -2.90 7.55 5.33
CA VAL A 119 -4.26 7.89 4.89
C VAL A 119 -4.85 9.00 5.76
N ASP A 120 -5.27 10.10 5.14
CA ASP A 120 -6.08 11.14 5.79
C ASP A 120 -7.57 10.77 5.72
N VAL A 121 -8.05 10.03 6.73
CA VAL A 121 -9.44 9.54 6.79
C VAL A 121 -10.45 10.69 6.81
N LEU A 122 -10.25 11.69 7.68
CA LEU A 122 -11.15 12.84 7.78
C LEU A 122 -11.09 13.71 6.52
N GLY A 123 -9.92 13.86 5.91
CA GLY A 123 -9.77 14.51 4.62
C GLY A 123 -10.44 13.77 3.47
N GLY A 124 -10.45 12.43 3.52
CA GLY A 124 -11.22 11.57 2.61
C GLY A 124 -12.73 11.82 2.73
N PHE A 125 -13.27 11.87 3.95
CA PHE A 125 -14.67 12.22 4.20
C PHE A 125 -15.02 13.60 3.63
N GLY A 126 -14.18 14.61 3.88
CA GLY A 126 -14.34 15.95 3.28
C GLY A 126 -14.29 15.94 1.75
N THR A 127 -13.51 15.04 1.15
CA THR A 127 -13.45 14.86 -0.31
C THR A 127 -14.74 14.24 -0.86
N ILE A 128 -15.28 13.22 -0.19
CA ILE A 128 -16.58 12.61 -0.56
C ILE A 128 -17.68 13.67 -0.46
N ARG A 129 -17.76 14.40 0.65
CA ARG A 129 -18.73 15.50 0.85
C ARG A 129 -18.64 16.52 -0.27
N SER A 130 -17.43 17.00 -0.57
CA SER A 130 -17.21 17.97 -1.65
C SER A 130 -17.64 17.43 -3.03
N ARG A 131 -17.39 16.14 -3.31
CA ARG A 131 -17.81 15.50 -4.57
C ARG A 131 -19.34 15.38 -4.66
N LEU A 132 -20.02 15.02 -3.56
CA LEU A 132 -21.49 14.99 -3.48
C LEU A 132 -22.08 16.39 -3.73
N GLU A 133 -21.61 17.39 -2.99
CA GLU A 133 -22.07 18.78 -3.10
C GLU A 133 -21.90 19.32 -4.53
N ASN A 134 -20.78 19.01 -5.18
CA ASN A 134 -20.45 19.42 -6.54
C ASN A 134 -20.99 18.48 -7.65
N ASN A 135 -21.88 17.53 -7.31
CA ASN A 135 -22.51 16.58 -8.22
C ASN A 135 -21.49 15.83 -9.10
N LYS A 136 -20.42 15.32 -8.49
CA LYS A 136 -19.36 14.57 -9.17
C LYS A 136 -19.62 13.08 -9.26
N TYR A 137 -20.40 12.53 -8.33
CA TYR A 137 -20.88 11.15 -8.39
C TYR A 137 -22.11 11.04 -9.29
N LYS A 138 -22.23 9.89 -9.95
CA LYS A 138 -23.36 9.57 -10.84
C LYS A 138 -24.29 8.52 -10.25
N THR A 139 -23.76 7.65 -9.39
CA THR A 139 -24.46 6.47 -8.87
C THR A 139 -24.10 6.27 -7.41
N GLN A 140 -25.00 5.67 -6.63
CA GLN A 140 -24.75 5.32 -5.22
C GLN A 140 -23.51 4.44 -5.03
N TYR A 141 -23.30 3.54 -5.99
CA TYR A 141 -22.14 2.64 -6.03
C TYR A 141 -20.79 3.37 -5.92
N GLU A 142 -20.64 4.51 -6.60
CA GLU A 142 -19.39 5.27 -6.60
C GLU A 142 -19.11 5.87 -5.22
N VAL A 143 -20.15 6.36 -4.53
CA VAL A 143 -20.04 6.94 -3.18
C VAL A 143 -19.65 5.87 -2.17
N MET A 144 -20.37 4.74 -2.18
CA MET A 144 -20.10 3.64 -1.25
C MET A 144 -18.72 3.00 -1.48
N THR A 145 -18.24 2.99 -2.74
CA THR A 145 -16.91 2.48 -3.08
C THR A 145 -15.82 3.40 -2.51
N ASP A 146 -15.99 4.71 -2.68
CA ASP A 146 -15.09 5.71 -2.12
C ASP A 146 -15.10 5.66 -0.58
N LEU A 147 -16.27 5.46 0.05
CA LEU A 147 -16.41 5.30 1.51
C LEU A 147 -15.65 4.06 2.01
N ARG A 148 -15.95 2.87 1.45
CA ARG A 148 -15.24 1.61 1.79
C ARG A 148 -13.73 1.75 1.62
N SER A 149 -13.29 2.42 0.55
CA SER A 149 -11.87 2.57 0.23
C SER A 149 -11.11 3.34 1.31
N ILE A 150 -11.72 4.35 1.94
CA ILE A 150 -11.09 5.11 3.03
C ILE A 150 -10.87 4.22 4.26
N PHE A 151 -11.87 3.44 4.67
CA PHE A 151 -11.74 2.53 5.81
C PHE A 151 -10.71 1.43 5.55
N ALA A 152 -10.77 0.80 4.38
CA ALA A 152 -9.83 -0.25 4.02
C ALA A 152 -8.37 0.27 3.91
N ALA A 153 -8.17 1.52 3.46
CA ALA A 153 -6.86 2.15 3.37
C ALA A 153 -6.19 2.45 4.73
N ALA A 154 -6.92 2.36 5.84
CA ALA A 154 -6.35 2.49 7.18
C ALA A 154 -5.57 1.23 7.62
N TYR A 155 -5.76 0.09 6.94
CA TYR A 155 -5.17 -1.20 7.30
C TYR A 155 -5.29 -1.49 8.79
N ASP A 156 -6.48 -1.29 9.34
CA ASP A 156 -6.81 -1.50 10.74
C ASP A 156 -8.06 -2.37 10.85
N GLY A 157 -7.88 -3.64 11.22
CA GLY A 157 -8.96 -4.59 11.46
C GLY A 157 -9.95 -4.19 12.56
N HIS A 158 -9.65 -3.18 13.38
CA HIS A 158 -10.57 -2.59 14.35
C HIS A 158 -11.38 -1.41 13.79
N PHE A 159 -11.08 -0.92 12.58
CA PHE A 159 -11.69 0.26 11.98
C PHE A 159 -12.39 -0.08 10.66
N ASP A 160 -13.72 -0.04 10.65
CA ASP A 160 -14.51 -0.37 9.45
C ASP A 160 -15.94 0.18 9.51
N TYR A 161 -16.52 0.38 8.34
CA TYR A 161 -17.96 0.60 8.13
C TYR A 161 -18.36 -0.10 6.81
N PRO A 162 -19.03 -1.26 6.85
CA PRO A 162 -19.39 -2.02 5.66
C PRO A 162 -20.71 -1.48 5.04
N PRO A 163 -20.68 -0.79 3.88
CA PRO A 163 -21.90 -0.28 3.27
C PRO A 163 -22.81 -1.44 2.81
N ALA A 164 -24.12 -1.38 3.08
CA ALA A 164 -25.01 -2.50 2.74
C ALA A 164 -25.01 -2.81 1.24
N LEU A 165 -25.08 -1.76 0.42
CA LEU A 165 -25.08 -1.87 -1.05
C LEU A 165 -23.94 -2.75 -1.57
N LEU A 166 -22.72 -2.48 -1.11
CA LEU A 166 -21.53 -3.18 -1.59
C LEU A 166 -21.30 -4.55 -0.93
N ASN A 167 -22.01 -4.85 0.14
CA ASN A 167 -21.91 -6.14 0.83
C ASN A 167 -23.08 -7.07 0.50
N ALA A 168 -24.07 -6.61 -0.28
CA ALA A 168 -25.16 -7.46 -0.77
C ALA A 168 -24.67 -8.60 -1.70
N PHE A 169 -23.48 -8.45 -2.26
CA PHE A 169 -22.79 -9.47 -3.04
C PHE A 169 -21.36 -9.65 -2.55
N ILE A 170 -20.90 -10.90 -2.48
CA ILE A 170 -19.51 -11.27 -2.27
C ILE A 170 -19.05 -12.03 -3.51
N TYR A 171 -17.91 -11.64 -4.08
CA TYR A 171 -17.42 -12.27 -5.30
C TYR A 171 -16.62 -13.52 -4.97
N LEU A 172 -17.03 -14.65 -5.54
CA LEU A 172 -16.47 -15.96 -5.27
C LEU A 172 -15.51 -16.37 -6.39
N ARG A 173 -14.30 -16.78 -6.01
CA ARG A 173 -13.19 -17.17 -6.89
C ARG A 173 -12.86 -18.65 -6.70
N ARG A 174 -13.85 -19.52 -6.96
CA ARG A 174 -13.64 -20.98 -6.85
C ARG A 174 -12.49 -21.38 -7.78
N ASP A 175 -11.62 -22.29 -7.34
CA ASP A 175 -10.39 -22.66 -8.06
C ASP A 175 -9.26 -21.61 -8.09
N LEU A 176 -9.35 -20.50 -7.34
CA LEU A 176 -8.18 -19.66 -6.99
C LEU A 176 -7.72 -19.93 -5.55
N GLU A 177 -7.44 -21.20 -5.27
CA GLU A 177 -6.82 -21.64 -4.02
C GLU A 177 -5.34 -21.95 -4.25
N PHE A 178 -4.48 -21.32 -3.47
CA PHE A 178 -3.03 -21.48 -3.59
C PHE A 178 -2.39 -21.97 -2.28
N GLU A 179 -1.17 -22.47 -2.39
CA GLU A 179 -0.28 -22.79 -1.28
C GLU A 179 1.12 -22.20 -1.57
N SER A 180 1.71 -21.52 -0.58
CA SER A 180 3.07 -20.99 -0.64
C SER A 180 4.03 -21.99 0.01
N VAL A 181 4.81 -22.70 -0.81
CA VAL A 181 5.58 -23.87 -0.38
C VAL A 181 7.07 -23.67 -0.59
N SER A 182 7.82 -23.73 0.51
CA SER A 182 9.26 -23.85 0.52
C SER A 182 9.69 -25.31 0.60
N VAL A 183 10.79 -25.61 -0.05
CA VAL A 183 11.41 -26.94 -0.10
C VAL A 183 12.06 -27.34 1.23
N ASP A 184 12.45 -26.38 2.08
CA ASP A 184 13.13 -26.63 3.36
C ASP A 184 12.76 -25.63 4.47
N GLY A 185 11.90 -24.66 4.16
CA GLY A 185 11.45 -23.62 5.09
C GLY A 185 12.41 -22.45 5.22
N ILE A 186 13.55 -22.44 4.54
CA ILE A 186 14.51 -21.31 4.53
C ILE A 186 14.76 -20.73 3.14
N ARG A 187 14.58 -21.52 2.07
CA ARG A 187 14.58 -21.03 0.68
C ARG A 187 13.24 -20.37 0.36
N LEU A 188 13.28 -19.39 -0.54
CA LEU A 188 12.09 -18.70 -1.03
C LEU A 188 11.05 -19.71 -1.54
N PRO A 189 9.77 -19.55 -1.14
CA PRO A 189 8.71 -20.46 -1.55
C PRO A 189 8.28 -20.22 -3.00
N TYR A 190 7.74 -21.26 -3.62
CA TYR A 190 6.97 -21.16 -4.85
C TYR A 190 5.48 -21.25 -4.55
N ILE A 191 4.67 -20.61 -5.39
CA ILE A 191 3.21 -20.68 -5.29
C ILE A 191 2.69 -21.82 -6.15
N PHE A 192 1.92 -22.72 -5.54
CA PHE A 192 1.28 -23.85 -6.21
C PHE A 192 -0.23 -23.75 -6.07
N HIS A 193 -0.95 -24.33 -7.02
CA HIS A 193 -2.39 -24.50 -6.90
C HIS A 193 -2.70 -25.56 -5.83
N ALA A 194 -3.60 -25.27 -4.88
CA ALA A 194 -3.82 -26.10 -3.69
C ALA A 194 -4.35 -27.52 -3.99
N ILE A 195 -5.03 -27.72 -5.12
CA ILE A 195 -5.44 -29.06 -5.57
C ILE A 195 -4.22 -29.91 -5.96
N ASP A 196 -3.22 -29.29 -6.57
CA ASP A 196 -2.06 -29.99 -7.13
C ASP A 196 -1.14 -30.48 -6.00
N THR A 197 -0.93 -29.64 -4.99
CA THR A 197 -0.18 -29.99 -3.78
C THR A 197 -0.89 -31.07 -2.96
N ARG A 198 -2.23 -30.97 -2.76
CA ARG A 198 -3.03 -31.99 -2.07
C ARG A 198 -3.00 -33.35 -2.77
N ARG A 199 -3.05 -33.38 -4.11
CA ARG A 199 -2.94 -34.63 -4.89
C ARG A 199 -1.53 -35.23 -4.80
N GLY A 200 -0.49 -34.40 -4.78
CA GLY A 200 0.88 -34.84 -4.52
C GLY A 200 1.04 -35.51 -3.15
N ASN A 201 0.40 -34.97 -2.11
CA ASN A 201 0.44 -35.50 -0.74
C ASN A 201 -0.20 -36.88 -0.58
N GLN A 202 -1.08 -37.30 -1.51
CA GLN A 202 -1.70 -38.63 -1.47
C GLN A 202 -0.81 -39.74 -2.04
N GLY A 203 0.46 -39.46 -2.37
CA GLY A 203 1.39 -40.47 -2.84
C GLY A 203 1.10 -40.99 -4.25
N LEU A 204 0.46 -40.19 -5.10
CA LEU A 204 0.37 -40.46 -6.53
C LEU A 204 1.79 -40.34 -7.14
N LEU A 205 2.51 -41.47 -7.18
CA LEU A 205 3.95 -41.62 -7.48
C LEU A 205 4.45 -40.98 -8.79
N SER A 206 3.56 -40.47 -9.66
CA SER A 206 3.90 -39.87 -10.95
C SER A 206 3.53 -38.38 -11.08
N TYR A 207 2.89 -37.76 -10.08
CA TYR A 207 2.39 -36.39 -10.19
C TYR A 207 3.34 -35.38 -9.52
N ARG A 208 3.97 -34.50 -10.32
CA ARG A 208 4.77 -33.37 -9.83
C ARG A 208 4.02 -32.07 -10.14
N PRO A 209 3.58 -31.30 -9.13
CA PRO A 209 2.84 -30.06 -9.36
C PRO A 209 3.74 -29.02 -10.04
N SER A 210 3.19 -28.26 -10.99
CA SER A 210 3.87 -27.10 -11.57
C SER A 210 3.53 -25.86 -10.75
N ALA A 211 4.52 -25.04 -10.44
CA ALA A 211 4.27 -23.75 -9.83
C ALA A 211 3.47 -22.85 -10.78
N VAL A 212 2.65 -21.97 -10.19
CA VAL A 212 1.91 -20.92 -10.88
C VAL A 212 2.90 -19.83 -11.28
N LYS A 213 2.84 -19.39 -12.53
CA LYS A 213 3.69 -18.34 -13.08
C LYS A 213 3.01 -16.98 -12.99
N SER A 214 1.76 -16.90 -13.45
CA SER A 214 1.01 -15.65 -13.55
C SER A 214 -0.50 -15.87 -13.57
N ILE A 215 -1.25 -14.82 -13.24
CA ILE A 215 -2.71 -14.73 -13.44
C ILE A 215 -2.94 -13.51 -14.34
N ASP A 216 -3.63 -13.70 -15.47
CA ASP A 216 -3.88 -12.67 -16.49
C ASP A 216 -2.62 -11.90 -16.92
N GLY A 217 -1.49 -12.63 -17.04
CA GLY A 217 -0.19 -12.06 -17.39
C GLY A 217 0.52 -11.30 -16.27
N THR A 218 -0.10 -11.14 -15.09
CA THR A 218 0.54 -10.55 -13.89
C THR A 218 1.29 -11.64 -13.11
N PRO A 219 2.58 -11.46 -12.78
CA PRO A 219 3.32 -12.43 -11.97
C PRO A 219 2.59 -12.79 -10.67
N ILE A 220 2.53 -14.08 -10.32
CA ILE A 220 1.66 -14.56 -9.22
C ILE A 220 1.94 -13.87 -7.87
N VAL A 221 3.20 -13.59 -7.56
CA VAL A 221 3.57 -12.91 -6.31
C VAL A 221 3.02 -11.48 -6.28
N GLU A 222 3.12 -10.75 -7.39
CA GLU A 222 2.58 -9.39 -7.51
C GLU A 222 1.05 -9.41 -7.45
N TRP A 223 0.41 -10.35 -8.15
CA TRP A 223 -1.04 -10.50 -8.13
C TRP A 223 -1.56 -10.73 -6.70
N LEU A 224 -0.93 -11.66 -5.96
CA LEU A 224 -1.28 -11.96 -4.58
C LEU A 224 -1.01 -10.76 -3.65
N GLU A 225 0.11 -10.05 -3.79
CA GLU A 225 0.38 -8.85 -2.97
C GLU A 225 -0.67 -7.76 -3.19
N ASN A 226 -1.12 -7.55 -4.44
CA ASN A 226 -2.20 -6.61 -4.71
C ASN A 226 -3.54 -7.10 -4.14
N ASP A 227 -3.82 -8.40 -4.23
CA ASP A 227 -5.05 -8.99 -3.69
C ASP A 227 -5.13 -8.89 -2.16
N ALA A 228 -4.02 -9.13 -1.47
CA ALA A 228 -3.89 -8.97 -0.01
C ALA A 228 -4.27 -7.56 0.47
N ALA A 229 -3.92 -6.53 -0.31
CA ALA A 229 -4.23 -5.14 0.01
C ALA A 229 -5.70 -4.77 -0.20
N LEU A 230 -6.48 -5.61 -0.90
CA LEU A 230 -7.92 -5.41 -1.14
C LEU A 230 -8.79 -6.10 -0.08
N SER A 231 -8.23 -6.57 1.03
CA SER A 231 -9.01 -7.03 2.17
C SER A 231 -9.54 -5.84 2.98
N VAL A 232 -10.86 -5.77 3.20
CA VAL A 232 -11.43 -4.84 4.17
C VAL A 232 -11.01 -5.28 5.58
N ALA A 233 -10.79 -4.34 6.50
CA ALA A 233 -10.37 -4.62 7.89
C ALA A 233 -9.12 -5.53 7.99
N SER A 234 -8.07 -5.16 7.27
CA SER A 234 -6.86 -5.96 7.08
C SER A 234 -5.85 -5.88 8.23
N ALA A 235 -4.84 -6.76 8.19
CA ALA A 235 -3.69 -6.73 9.08
C ALA A 235 -2.76 -5.53 8.78
N GLN A 236 -1.94 -5.14 9.74
CA GLN A 236 -1.02 -3.98 9.66
C GLN A 236 0.37 -4.35 9.16
N ASP A 237 0.53 -5.59 8.73
CA ASP A 237 1.75 -6.14 8.20
C ASP A 237 1.47 -6.83 6.85
N PRO A 238 2.17 -6.45 5.78
CA PRO A 238 1.95 -7.01 4.45
C PRO A 238 2.27 -8.51 4.36
N ASP A 239 3.14 -9.05 5.20
CA ASP A 239 3.41 -10.48 5.24
C ASP A 239 2.29 -11.25 5.96
N ALA A 240 1.67 -10.66 6.99
CA ALA A 240 0.46 -11.20 7.62
C ALA A 240 -0.77 -11.13 6.68
N GLN A 241 -0.94 -10.04 5.92
CA GLN A 241 -1.97 -9.96 4.88
C GLN A 241 -1.75 -11.03 3.80
N TYR A 242 -0.50 -11.21 3.37
CA TYR A 242 -0.13 -12.23 2.40
C TYR A 242 -0.42 -13.65 2.92
N ASN A 243 -0.13 -13.94 4.19
CA ASN A 243 -0.49 -15.23 4.80
C ASN A 243 -2.00 -15.45 4.83
N SER A 244 -2.79 -14.40 5.01
CA SER A 244 -4.25 -14.50 5.09
C SER A 244 -4.90 -14.93 3.77
N LEU A 245 -4.19 -14.80 2.65
CA LEU A 245 -4.63 -15.27 1.34
C LEU A 245 -4.75 -16.80 1.27
N PHE A 246 -3.87 -17.52 1.97
CA PHE A 246 -3.79 -18.98 1.87
C PHE A 246 -4.65 -19.66 2.93
N ALA A 247 -5.19 -20.83 2.57
CA ALA A 247 -5.75 -21.73 3.57
C ALA A 247 -4.62 -22.30 4.45
N SER A 248 -4.91 -22.51 5.73
CA SER A 248 -3.99 -23.18 6.67
C SER A 248 -4.78 -23.98 7.70
N LEU A 249 -4.14 -24.96 8.35
CA LEU A 249 -4.79 -25.75 9.40
C LEU A 249 -5.25 -24.89 10.59
N PRO A 250 -4.45 -23.91 11.09
CA PRO A 250 -4.93 -22.98 12.11
C PRO A 250 -6.14 -22.17 11.67
N ARG A 251 -6.15 -21.63 10.44
CA ARG A 251 -7.30 -20.88 9.90
C ARG A 251 -8.55 -21.75 9.79
N GLY A 252 -8.41 -22.95 9.25
CA GLY A 252 -9.51 -23.91 9.18
C GLY A 252 -10.05 -24.31 10.55
N ALA A 253 -9.18 -24.43 11.57
CA ALA A 253 -9.59 -24.72 12.94
C ALA A 253 -10.41 -23.60 13.58
N VAL A 254 -10.18 -22.34 13.20
CA VAL A 254 -11.00 -21.18 13.61
C VAL A 254 -12.17 -20.88 12.67
N GLY A 255 -12.47 -21.77 11.72
CA GLY A 255 -13.59 -21.62 10.79
C GLY A 255 -13.34 -20.61 9.66
N GLN A 256 -12.08 -20.27 9.38
CA GLN A 256 -11.70 -19.32 8.33
C GLN A 256 -11.12 -20.02 7.10
N ALA A 257 -11.51 -19.53 5.92
CA ALA A 257 -10.90 -19.90 4.65
C ALA A 257 -9.68 -19.00 4.32
N GLY A 258 -8.97 -19.32 3.24
CA GLY A 258 -8.01 -18.40 2.64
C GLY A 258 -8.73 -17.24 1.93
N ASN A 259 -8.26 -16.02 2.11
CA ASN A 259 -8.90 -14.83 1.57
C ASN A 259 -8.91 -14.80 0.03
N THR A 260 -8.07 -15.58 -0.67
CA THR A 260 -8.13 -15.63 -2.15
C THR A 260 -9.44 -16.18 -2.68
N LEU A 261 -10.20 -16.92 -1.88
CA LEU A 261 -11.49 -17.49 -2.30
C LEU A 261 -12.56 -16.41 -2.49
N PHE A 262 -12.49 -15.30 -1.77
CA PHE A 262 -13.52 -14.27 -1.76
C PHE A 262 -12.92 -12.90 -2.09
N SER A 263 -13.70 -12.03 -2.72
CA SER A 263 -13.38 -10.61 -2.83
C SER A 263 -14.61 -9.79 -2.50
N GLN A 264 -14.41 -8.71 -1.76
CA GLN A 264 -15.42 -7.67 -1.57
C GLN A 264 -15.27 -6.56 -2.63
N PHE A 265 -14.14 -6.49 -3.34
CA PHE A 265 -13.91 -5.53 -4.42
C PHE A 265 -14.21 -6.15 -5.78
N GLU A 266 -14.51 -5.31 -6.79
CA GLU A 266 -14.77 -5.75 -8.16
C GLU A 266 -13.68 -6.70 -8.66
N ILE A 267 -14.10 -7.80 -9.28
CA ILE A 267 -13.23 -8.75 -9.98
C ILE A 267 -13.77 -9.00 -11.40
N PRO A 268 -12.92 -9.41 -12.36
CA PRO A 268 -13.37 -9.83 -13.68
C PRO A 268 -14.27 -11.07 -13.61
N ASP A 269 -14.98 -11.37 -14.69
CA ASP A 269 -15.82 -12.56 -14.78
C ASP A 269 -15.00 -13.85 -14.82
N THR A 270 -13.77 -13.79 -15.36
CA THR A 270 -12.85 -14.92 -15.47
C THR A 270 -11.42 -14.49 -15.16
N TYR A 271 -10.63 -15.45 -14.69
CA TYR A 271 -9.18 -15.35 -14.55
C TYR A 271 -8.49 -16.45 -15.36
N THR A 272 -7.34 -16.15 -15.97
CA THR A 272 -6.48 -17.13 -16.64
C THR A 272 -5.22 -17.36 -15.83
N ILE A 273 -5.08 -18.56 -15.26
CA ILE A 273 -3.86 -19.03 -14.58
C ILE A 273 -2.90 -19.60 -15.61
N GLU A 274 -1.64 -19.16 -15.60
CA GLU A 274 -0.54 -19.73 -16.37
C GLU A 274 0.45 -20.44 -15.45
N PHE A 275 0.87 -21.65 -15.80
CA PHE A 275 1.83 -22.46 -15.04
C PHE A 275 3.20 -22.49 -15.71
N HIS A 276 4.26 -22.74 -14.92
CA HIS A 276 5.63 -22.83 -15.44
C HIS A 276 5.87 -23.96 -16.47
N ASN A 277 5.01 -24.99 -16.49
CA ASN A 277 5.05 -26.06 -17.50
C ASN A 277 4.36 -25.68 -18.82
N GLY A 278 3.86 -24.44 -18.96
CA GLY A 278 3.17 -23.93 -20.14
C GLY A 278 1.68 -24.27 -20.24
N SER A 279 1.12 -25.01 -19.27
CA SER A 279 -0.33 -25.22 -19.20
C SER A 279 -1.04 -23.96 -18.67
N THR A 280 -2.31 -23.81 -19.04
CA THR A 280 -3.18 -22.73 -18.57
C THR A 280 -4.49 -23.30 -18.02
N ARG A 281 -5.11 -22.57 -17.10
CA ARG A 281 -6.44 -22.87 -16.57
C ARG A 281 -7.27 -21.60 -16.51
N GLU A 282 -8.45 -21.62 -17.11
CA GLU A 282 -9.44 -20.57 -16.95
C GLU A 282 -10.29 -20.86 -15.70
N VAL A 283 -10.54 -19.83 -14.91
CA VAL A 283 -11.35 -19.86 -13.70
C VAL A 283 -12.51 -18.90 -13.91
N THR A 284 -13.74 -19.40 -13.75
CA THR A 284 -14.95 -18.57 -13.79
C THR A 284 -15.32 -18.14 -12.38
N ASN A 285 -15.47 -16.83 -12.19
CA ASN A 285 -15.88 -16.24 -10.93
C ASN A 285 -17.40 -16.17 -10.85
N GLU A 286 -17.90 -16.13 -9.61
CA GLU A 286 -19.32 -16.18 -9.30
C GLU A 286 -19.67 -15.17 -8.22
N ILE A 287 -20.95 -15.14 -7.84
CA ILE A 287 -21.44 -14.28 -6.78
C ILE A 287 -22.08 -15.11 -5.67
N LEU A 288 -21.86 -14.68 -4.44
CA LEU A 288 -22.42 -15.21 -3.23
C LEU A 288 -23.30 -14.14 -2.60
N VAL A 289 -24.57 -14.48 -2.38
CA VAL A 289 -25.55 -13.65 -1.70
C VAL A 289 -25.55 -14.05 -0.22
N PRO A 290 -25.24 -13.13 0.71
CA PRO A 290 -25.24 -13.41 2.14
C PRO A 290 -26.63 -13.82 2.65
N PRO A 291 -26.72 -14.53 3.79
CA PRO A 291 -28.00 -15.03 4.32
C PRO A 291 -28.95 -13.93 4.80
N THR A 292 -28.42 -12.72 4.98
CA THR A 292 -29.15 -11.52 5.41
C THR A 292 -29.78 -10.75 4.25
N VAL A 293 -29.55 -11.19 3.01
CA VAL A 293 -30.02 -10.53 1.79
C VAL A 293 -31.05 -11.42 1.10
N ASP A 294 -32.23 -10.88 0.87
CA ASP A 294 -33.26 -11.50 0.02
C ASP A 294 -33.41 -10.67 -1.25
N LEU A 295 -33.17 -11.28 -2.41
CA LEU A 295 -33.27 -10.61 -3.71
C LEU A 295 -34.65 -10.79 -4.37
N SER A 296 -35.58 -11.49 -3.72
CA SER A 296 -36.89 -11.81 -4.29
C SER A 296 -37.71 -10.55 -4.58
N GLY A 297 -38.31 -10.48 -5.77
CA GLY A 297 -39.15 -9.35 -6.19
C GLY A 297 -38.44 -8.03 -6.52
N ILE A 298 -37.10 -7.97 -6.60
CA ILE A 298 -36.37 -6.76 -7.01
C ILE A 298 -36.44 -6.58 -8.53
N GLU A 299 -36.98 -5.46 -9.01
CA GLU A 299 -37.15 -5.20 -10.45
C GLU A 299 -36.16 -4.18 -11.03
N SER A 300 -35.66 -3.23 -10.22
CA SER A 300 -34.72 -2.20 -10.64
C SER A 300 -33.65 -1.86 -9.59
N GLY A 301 -32.72 -0.97 -9.94
CA GLY A 301 -31.73 -0.43 -9.00
C GLY A 301 -32.38 0.42 -7.90
N GLU A 302 -33.47 1.12 -8.19
CA GLU A 302 -34.28 1.85 -7.21
C GLU A 302 -34.88 0.90 -6.16
N ASP A 303 -35.48 -0.21 -6.60
CA ASP A 303 -36.03 -1.21 -5.70
C ASP A 303 -34.93 -1.83 -4.82
N PHE A 304 -33.77 -2.12 -5.43
CA PHE A 304 -32.60 -2.65 -4.74
C PHE A 304 -32.12 -1.69 -3.64
N HIS A 305 -32.02 -0.39 -3.95
CA HIS A 305 -31.64 0.65 -2.99
C HIS A 305 -32.61 0.74 -1.82
N GLN A 306 -33.91 0.81 -2.13
CA GLN A 306 -34.96 0.95 -1.13
C GLN A 306 -34.98 -0.25 -0.17
N TYR A 307 -34.72 -1.46 -0.69
CA TYR A 307 -34.75 -2.69 0.09
C TYR A 307 -33.46 -2.93 0.88
N ILE A 308 -32.29 -2.64 0.31
CA ILE A 308 -30.99 -2.98 0.92
C ILE A 308 -30.46 -1.88 1.83
N GLU A 309 -30.59 -0.60 1.46
CA GLU A 309 -29.98 0.52 2.18
C GLU A 309 -30.97 1.33 3.03
N ILE A 310 -32.27 1.32 2.71
CA ILE A 310 -33.24 2.23 3.36
C ILE A 310 -34.18 1.48 4.31
N THR A 311 -34.83 0.43 3.81
CA THR A 311 -35.82 -0.31 4.59
C THR A 311 -35.06 -1.39 5.37
N PRO A 312 -35.32 -1.58 6.67
CA PRO A 312 -34.76 -2.72 7.39
C PRO A 312 -35.13 -3.97 6.61
N ALA A 313 -34.15 -4.74 6.14
CA ALA A 313 -34.41 -6.04 5.54
C ALA A 313 -35.35 -6.76 6.50
N ASN A 314 -36.57 -7.09 6.04
CA ASN A 314 -37.53 -7.84 6.83
C ASN A 314 -36.95 -9.24 6.95
N THR A 315 -36.04 -9.43 7.91
CA THR A 315 -35.53 -10.73 8.27
C THR A 315 -36.72 -11.47 8.87
N THR A 316 -37.43 -12.21 8.03
CA THR A 316 -38.29 -13.32 8.46
C THR A 316 -37.40 -14.45 8.96
N SER A 317 -36.52 -14.17 9.92
CA SER A 317 -35.98 -15.18 10.81
C SER A 317 -37.14 -15.58 11.71
N LYS A 318 -38.00 -16.50 11.24
CA LYS A 318 -38.58 -17.43 12.20
C LYS A 318 -37.38 -18.04 12.91
N GLU A 319 -37.29 -17.82 14.22
CA GLU A 319 -36.32 -18.56 15.03
C GLU A 319 -36.39 -20.04 14.62
N PRO A 320 -35.25 -20.70 14.38
CA PRO A 320 -35.24 -22.13 14.17
C PRO A 320 -36.00 -22.78 15.31
N SER A 321 -36.98 -23.63 15.00
CA SER A 321 -37.76 -24.32 16.04
C SER A 321 -36.80 -25.06 17.00
N ASP A 322 -37.17 -25.15 18.28
CA ASP A 322 -36.39 -25.82 19.34
C ASP A 322 -35.94 -27.25 18.98
N HIS A 323 -36.58 -27.87 17.99
CA HIS A 323 -36.19 -29.18 17.44
C HIS A 323 -34.96 -29.15 16.51
N GLN A 324 -34.64 -28.03 15.84
CA GLN A 324 -33.41 -27.85 15.06
C GLN A 324 -32.21 -27.41 15.92
N ARG A 325 -32.44 -26.64 17.01
CA ARG A 325 -31.39 -26.38 18.03
C ARG A 325 -30.86 -27.67 18.67
N ARG A 326 -31.68 -28.72 18.68
CA ARG A 326 -31.33 -30.03 19.26
C ARG A 326 -30.49 -30.93 18.33
N SER A 327 -30.32 -30.55 17.06
CA SER A 327 -29.51 -31.30 16.07
C SER A 327 -28.08 -30.77 15.92
N MET A 328 -27.77 -29.56 16.43
CA MET A 328 -26.40 -28.99 16.44
C MET A 328 -25.68 -29.15 17.78
N ARG A 329 -26.22 -29.95 18.72
CA ARG A 329 -25.38 -30.61 19.72
C ARG A 329 -24.67 -31.78 19.05
N GLU A 330 -23.83 -31.49 18.06
CA GLU A 330 -22.78 -32.45 17.71
C GLU A 330 -21.96 -32.69 18.97
N THR A 331 -21.84 -33.97 19.29
CA THR A 331 -20.90 -34.54 20.25
C THR A 331 -19.65 -33.67 20.31
N GLN A 332 -19.45 -32.96 21.42
CA GLN A 332 -18.30 -32.08 21.65
C GLN A 332 -17.04 -32.82 21.21
N SER A 333 -16.53 -32.50 20.02
CA SER A 333 -15.48 -33.31 19.40
C SER A 333 -14.30 -33.33 20.36
N LYS A 334 -13.78 -34.52 20.64
CA LYS A 334 -12.60 -34.66 21.52
C LYS A 334 -11.33 -34.08 20.88
N ILE A 335 -11.39 -33.71 19.60
CA ILE A 335 -10.26 -33.28 18.78
C ILE A 335 -10.64 -31.99 18.05
N ILE A 336 -9.72 -31.03 18.01
CA ILE A 336 -9.86 -29.80 17.21
C ILE A 336 -9.56 -30.16 15.74
N ALA A 337 -10.37 -29.66 14.80
CA ALA A 337 -10.23 -30.00 13.39
C ALA A 337 -8.81 -29.68 12.88
N GLY A 338 -8.13 -30.66 12.25
CA GLY A 338 -6.76 -30.50 11.76
C GLY A 338 -5.64 -30.61 12.81
N TYR A 339 -5.97 -30.71 14.10
CA TYR A 339 -5.01 -30.82 15.20
C TYR A 339 -4.95 -32.26 15.75
N PRO A 340 -3.83 -32.63 16.41
CA PRO A 340 -3.78 -33.89 17.14
C PRO A 340 -4.75 -33.92 18.32
N ARG A 341 -4.85 -35.08 18.99
CA ARG A 341 -5.66 -35.18 20.20
C ARG A 341 -5.00 -34.37 21.34
N PRO A 342 -5.70 -33.39 21.93
CA PRO A 342 -5.17 -32.61 23.05
C PRO A 342 -5.13 -33.42 24.34
N ILE A 343 -4.21 -33.05 25.24
CA ILE A 343 -4.19 -33.55 26.62
C ILE A 343 -5.28 -32.88 27.47
N VAL A 344 -5.53 -31.60 27.20
CA VAL A 344 -6.59 -30.78 27.79
C VAL A 344 -6.99 -29.73 26.75
N LYS A 345 -8.27 -29.39 26.68
CA LYS A 345 -8.77 -28.35 25.78
C LYS A 345 -9.96 -27.63 26.39
N HIS A 346 -10.15 -26.40 25.94
CA HIS A 346 -11.36 -25.63 26.16
C HIS A 346 -12.56 -26.30 25.45
N SER A 347 -13.73 -26.24 26.07
CA SER A 347 -15.02 -26.70 25.54
C SER A 347 -15.28 -26.13 24.14
N ASP A 348 -15.07 -24.83 23.98
CA ASP A 348 -15.18 -24.06 22.73
C ASP A 348 -13.93 -24.04 21.84
N ASN A 349 -12.99 -24.98 22.00
CA ASN A 349 -11.81 -25.14 21.13
C ASN A 349 -10.86 -23.93 21.01
N SER A 350 -10.98 -22.92 21.88
CA SER A 350 -10.18 -21.68 21.87
C SER A 350 -8.73 -21.89 22.33
N VAL A 351 -8.54 -22.65 23.41
CA VAL A 351 -7.24 -22.95 24.04
C VAL A 351 -7.08 -24.46 24.20
N ALA A 352 -5.90 -25.00 23.89
CA ALA A 352 -5.61 -26.42 24.06
C ALA A 352 -4.14 -26.69 24.38
N GLY A 353 -3.90 -27.72 25.20
CA GLY A 353 -2.59 -28.23 25.56
C GLY A 353 -2.26 -29.54 24.85
N TYR A 354 -1.00 -29.70 24.45
CA TYR A 354 -0.48 -30.89 23.79
C TYR A 354 0.92 -31.25 24.30
N PHE A 355 1.32 -32.51 24.10
CA PHE A 355 2.72 -32.92 24.13
C PHE A 355 3.20 -33.16 22.71
N LEU A 356 4.41 -32.69 22.41
CA LEU A 356 5.00 -32.87 21.08
C LEU A 356 5.41 -34.35 20.89
N PRO A 357 4.86 -35.06 19.89
CA PRO A 357 5.11 -36.49 19.74
C PRO A 357 6.47 -36.78 19.06
N GLY A 358 7.14 -37.84 19.51
CA GLY A 358 8.36 -38.40 18.89
C GLY A 358 9.54 -38.50 19.87
N LYS A 359 10.48 -39.41 19.57
CA LYS A 359 11.57 -39.87 20.45
C LYS A 359 12.62 -38.81 20.83
N ASP A 360 12.57 -37.66 20.17
CA ASP A 360 13.49 -36.54 20.42
C ASP A 360 12.75 -35.30 20.94
N TYR A 361 11.44 -35.38 21.17
CA TYR A 361 10.56 -34.25 21.49
C TYR A 361 9.85 -34.43 22.84
N GLU A 362 10.20 -35.46 23.63
CA GLU A 362 9.54 -35.73 24.90
C GLU A 362 9.79 -34.68 25.97
N ASP A 363 10.65 -33.71 25.72
CA ASP A 363 10.94 -32.57 26.59
C ASP A 363 9.96 -31.39 26.37
N THR A 364 9.14 -31.44 25.32
CA THR A 364 8.39 -30.27 24.84
C THR A 364 6.88 -30.42 25.03
N ALA A 365 6.26 -29.40 25.64
CA ALA A 365 4.82 -29.17 25.67
C ALA A 365 4.42 -28.05 24.70
N VAL A 366 3.16 -28.05 24.26
CA VAL A 366 2.60 -27.01 23.38
C VAL A 366 1.31 -26.46 23.98
N LEU A 367 1.25 -25.14 24.10
CA LEU A 367 0.02 -24.38 24.38
C LEU A 367 -0.44 -23.75 23.06
N SER A 368 -1.50 -24.27 22.46
CA SER A 368 -2.14 -23.67 21.30
C SER A 368 -3.27 -22.74 21.77
N ILE A 369 -3.21 -21.48 21.34
CA ILE A 369 -4.23 -20.48 21.60
C ILE A 369 -4.71 -20.02 20.22
N LEU A 370 -5.81 -20.60 19.76
CA LEU A 370 -6.41 -20.27 18.46
C LEU A 370 -7.22 -18.97 18.52
N SER A 371 -7.82 -18.68 19.67
CA SER A 371 -8.63 -17.48 19.89
C SER A 371 -8.74 -17.17 21.39
N PHE A 372 -8.97 -15.90 21.74
CA PHE A 372 -9.39 -15.49 23.09
C PHE A 372 -10.91 -15.29 23.19
N LEU A 373 -11.65 -15.87 22.23
CA LEU A 373 -13.09 -15.97 22.17
C LEU A 373 -13.48 -17.42 21.78
N PRO A 374 -14.75 -17.83 22.00
CA PRO A 374 -15.22 -19.13 21.55
C PRO A 374 -15.00 -19.36 20.05
N VAL A 375 -14.55 -20.56 19.66
CA VAL A 375 -14.38 -20.92 18.24
C VAL A 375 -15.63 -21.61 17.74
N GLY A 376 -16.14 -21.18 16.57
CA GLY A 376 -17.29 -21.81 15.91
C GLY A 376 -18.66 -21.38 16.43
N ILE A 377 -18.74 -20.32 17.25
CA ILE A 377 -20.00 -19.72 17.70
C ILE A 377 -20.26 -18.43 16.91
N ASP A 378 -21.49 -18.26 16.42
CA ASP A 378 -21.96 -17.00 15.84
C ASP A 378 -22.13 -15.96 16.96
N LEU A 379 -21.16 -15.04 17.04
CA LEU A 379 -21.13 -14.01 18.07
C LEU A 379 -22.20 -12.93 17.87
N THR A 380 -22.82 -12.85 16.69
CA THR A 380 -23.92 -11.90 16.41
C THR A 380 -25.24 -12.34 17.03
N ASN A 381 -25.32 -13.61 17.42
CA ASN A 381 -26.47 -14.22 18.07
C ASN A 381 -26.00 -15.13 19.21
N LEU A 382 -25.11 -14.60 20.07
CA LEU A 382 -24.80 -15.20 21.36
C LEU A 382 -26.14 -15.37 22.09
N GLY A 383 -26.58 -16.61 22.23
CA GLY A 383 -27.76 -16.90 23.04
C GLY A 383 -27.61 -16.21 24.39
N THR A 384 -28.73 -15.78 24.98
CA THR A 384 -28.79 -15.12 26.29
C THR A 384 -28.10 -15.88 27.43
N ASP A 385 -27.66 -17.11 27.16
CA ASP A 385 -27.02 -18.05 28.07
C ASP A 385 -25.48 -18.08 27.97
N PHE A 386 -24.84 -17.32 27.06
CA PHE A 386 -23.37 -17.26 26.99
C PHE A 386 -22.79 -16.43 28.13
N ASP A 387 -21.89 -17.05 28.90
CA ASP A 387 -21.23 -16.46 30.06
C ASP A 387 -19.72 -16.31 29.78
N MET A 388 -19.31 -15.06 29.55
CA MET A 388 -17.91 -14.71 29.29
C MET A 388 -17.00 -15.03 30.48
N SER A 389 -17.49 -14.90 31.70
CA SER A 389 -16.69 -15.14 32.92
C SER A 389 -16.41 -16.63 33.07
N LYS A 390 -17.41 -17.47 32.80
CA LYS A 390 -17.21 -18.93 32.75
C LYS A 390 -16.22 -19.34 31.65
N PHE A 391 -16.31 -18.76 30.46
CA PHE A 391 -15.37 -18.99 29.37
C PHE A 391 -13.92 -18.65 29.78
N ILE A 392 -13.71 -17.49 30.41
CA ILE A 392 -12.38 -17.06 30.87
C ILE A 392 -11.83 -18.04 31.93
N LEU A 393 -12.65 -18.42 32.91
CA LEU A 393 -12.25 -19.34 33.99
C LEU A 393 -11.93 -20.75 33.47
N GLU A 394 -12.68 -21.26 32.49
CA GLU A 394 -12.35 -22.52 31.83
C GLU A 394 -11.02 -22.43 31.07
N GLY A 395 -10.77 -21.34 30.34
CA GLY A 395 -9.50 -21.08 29.68
C GLY A 395 -8.31 -21.10 30.65
N GLN A 396 -8.46 -20.49 31.83
CA GLN A 396 -7.46 -20.56 32.91
C GLN A 396 -7.23 -22.01 33.36
N ALA A 397 -8.30 -22.76 33.63
CA ALA A 397 -8.22 -24.15 34.08
C ALA A 397 -7.49 -25.06 33.07
N VAL A 398 -7.71 -24.84 31.76
CA VAL A 398 -7.00 -25.57 30.69
C VAL A 398 -5.49 -25.33 30.77
N VAL A 399 -5.05 -24.09 30.97
CA VAL A 399 -3.62 -23.74 31.08
C VAL A 399 -3.01 -24.31 32.36
N VAL A 400 -3.71 -24.23 33.50
CA VAL A 400 -3.27 -24.84 34.76
C VAL A 400 -3.10 -26.35 34.63
N GLU A 401 -4.05 -27.04 33.98
CA GLU A 401 -3.97 -28.48 33.78
C GLU A 401 -2.82 -28.86 32.83
N LEU A 402 -2.57 -28.08 31.78
CA LEU A 402 -1.39 -28.24 30.92
C LEU A 402 -0.10 -28.11 31.75
N ILE A 403 0.02 -27.07 32.58
CA ILE A 403 1.17 -26.85 33.46
C ILE A 403 1.40 -28.06 34.37
N LYS A 404 0.33 -28.53 35.03
CA LYS A 404 0.39 -29.67 35.95
C LYS A 404 0.84 -30.95 35.25
N GLN A 405 0.26 -31.27 34.10
CA GLN A 405 0.63 -32.46 33.34
C GLN A 405 2.05 -32.35 32.76
N ALA A 406 2.44 -31.17 32.28
CA ALA A 406 3.80 -30.93 31.79
C ALA A 406 4.85 -31.12 32.88
N LYS A 407 4.63 -30.58 34.08
CA LYS A 407 5.50 -30.80 35.24
C LYS A 407 5.58 -32.28 35.62
N ALA A 408 4.44 -32.97 35.67
CA ALA A 408 4.38 -34.40 35.99
C ALA A 408 5.09 -35.29 34.96
N ALA A 409 5.07 -34.89 33.68
CA ALA A 409 5.70 -35.60 32.58
C ALA A 409 7.13 -35.12 32.26
N GLY A 410 7.70 -34.21 33.05
CA GLY A 410 9.06 -33.70 32.87
C GLY A 410 9.28 -32.86 31.60
N ARG A 411 8.25 -32.12 31.15
CA ARG A 411 8.33 -31.26 29.95
C ARG A 411 8.93 -29.90 30.31
N ASP A 412 10.20 -29.71 29.99
CA ASP A 412 10.98 -28.52 30.37
C ASP A 412 10.94 -27.39 29.33
N LYS A 413 10.36 -27.62 28.15
CA LYS A 413 10.19 -26.64 27.06
C LYS A 413 8.72 -26.41 26.74
N LEU A 414 8.40 -25.17 26.37
CA LEU A 414 7.07 -24.76 25.97
C LEU A 414 7.09 -24.06 24.60
N ILE A 415 6.23 -24.52 23.70
CA ILE A 415 5.84 -23.78 22.50
C ILE A 415 4.48 -23.14 22.76
N ILE A 416 4.37 -21.84 22.55
CA ILE A 416 3.08 -21.13 22.54
C ILE A 416 2.73 -20.87 21.08
N ASP A 417 1.75 -21.59 20.54
CA ASP A 417 1.28 -21.45 19.16
C ASP A 417 0.05 -20.55 19.09
N MET A 418 0.21 -19.40 18.43
CA MET A 418 -0.81 -18.39 18.21
C MET A 418 -1.03 -18.12 16.71
N SER A 419 -0.76 -19.12 15.86
CA SER A 419 -1.05 -19.05 14.43
C SER A 419 -2.56 -18.83 14.18
N ALA A 420 -2.91 -17.96 13.24
CA ALA A 420 -4.28 -17.52 12.92
C ALA A 420 -5.08 -16.86 14.06
N ASN A 421 -4.43 -16.45 15.16
CA ASN A 421 -5.13 -15.87 16.30
C ASN A 421 -5.47 -14.39 16.08
N GLY A 422 -6.77 -14.08 15.95
CA GLY A 422 -7.26 -12.71 15.79
C GLY A 422 -7.34 -11.89 17.09
N GLY A 423 -7.22 -12.51 18.26
CA GLY A 423 -7.40 -11.86 19.56
C GLY A 423 -8.70 -12.29 20.26
N GLY A 424 -9.33 -11.34 20.98
CA GLY A 424 -10.51 -11.59 21.80
C GLY A 424 -10.40 -11.00 23.21
N SER A 425 -10.70 -11.78 24.25
CA SER A 425 -10.67 -11.32 25.65
C SER A 425 -9.26 -10.95 26.12
N VAL A 426 -9.05 -9.66 26.39
CA VAL A 426 -7.84 -9.11 27.03
C VAL A 426 -7.65 -9.69 28.45
N ILE A 427 -8.74 -9.99 29.16
CA ILE A 427 -8.68 -10.58 30.50
C ILE A 427 -8.14 -12.01 30.44
N LEU A 428 -8.56 -12.83 29.47
CA LEU A 428 -7.99 -14.17 29.30
C LEU A 428 -6.50 -14.08 28.93
N ALA A 429 -6.11 -13.14 28.07
CA ALA A 429 -4.69 -12.88 27.77
C ALA A 429 -3.88 -12.51 29.02
N HIS A 430 -4.36 -11.57 29.84
CA HIS A 430 -3.74 -11.23 31.12
C HIS A 430 -3.69 -12.41 32.10
N SER A 431 -4.73 -13.23 32.12
CA SER A 431 -4.81 -14.41 32.98
C SER A 431 -3.72 -15.43 32.60
N ILE A 432 -3.60 -15.75 31.31
CA ILE A 432 -2.55 -16.65 30.80
C ILE A 432 -1.15 -16.09 31.09
N TYR A 433 -0.94 -14.79 30.89
CA TYR A 433 0.33 -14.14 31.26
C TYR A 433 0.70 -14.36 32.72
N ARG A 434 -0.26 -14.18 33.65
CA ARG A 434 -0.07 -14.36 35.10
C ARG A 434 0.04 -15.81 35.55
N LEU A 435 -0.47 -16.77 34.77
CA LEU A 435 -0.26 -18.21 35.00
C LEU A 435 1.14 -18.65 34.55
N LEU A 436 1.67 -18.05 33.47
CA LEU A 436 3.03 -18.32 32.99
C LEU A 436 4.09 -17.59 33.82
N PHE A 437 3.78 -16.36 34.26
CA PHE A 437 4.67 -15.50 35.04
C PHE A 437 3.94 -14.87 36.24
N PRO A 438 3.86 -15.59 37.38
CA PRO A 438 3.20 -15.13 38.60
C PRO A 438 3.82 -13.91 39.29
N ASP A 439 4.97 -13.41 38.85
CA ASP A 439 5.53 -12.11 39.28
C ASP A 439 5.60 -11.09 38.13
N GLY A 440 5.03 -11.43 36.97
CA GLY A 440 5.04 -10.59 35.78
C GLY A 440 4.27 -9.29 36.00
N LYS A 441 4.94 -8.16 35.72
CA LYS A 441 4.33 -6.81 35.73
C LYS A 441 3.54 -6.55 34.45
N PHE A 442 2.52 -5.70 34.52
CA PHE A 442 1.82 -5.17 33.35
C PHE A 442 2.44 -3.82 32.98
N THR A 443 3.15 -3.80 31.86
CA THR A 443 3.96 -2.66 31.37
C THR A 443 3.33 -2.01 30.14
N SER A 444 2.06 -2.30 29.89
CA SER A 444 1.27 -1.79 28.76
C SER A 444 0.21 -0.82 29.26
N TRP A 445 0.08 0.30 28.57
CA TRP A 445 -0.75 1.44 28.96
C TRP A 445 -1.62 1.88 27.81
N ASP A 446 -2.86 2.24 28.10
CA ASP A 446 -3.85 2.64 27.11
C ASP A 446 -4.06 4.15 27.12
N ARG A 447 -4.40 4.69 25.94
CA ARG A 447 -4.90 6.08 25.79
C ARG A 447 -6.00 6.14 24.76
N TYR A 448 -7.01 6.98 25.01
CA TYR A 448 -7.94 7.42 23.99
C TYR A 448 -7.35 8.61 23.22
N ARG A 449 -7.75 8.75 21.97
CA ARG A 449 -7.64 10.02 21.24
C ARG A 449 -8.60 11.03 21.86
N ALA A 450 -8.10 12.22 22.16
CA ALA A 450 -8.93 13.31 22.67
C ALA A 450 -9.92 13.79 21.60
N ASN A 451 -11.18 13.94 21.99
CA ASN A 451 -12.24 14.45 21.12
C ASN A 451 -13.30 15.17 21.97
N ALA A 452 -14.04 16.08 21.34
CA ALA A 452 -14.99 16.96 22.04
C ALA A 452 -16.10 16.20 22.81
N VAL A 453 -16.49 15.01 22.34
CA VAL A 453 -17.49 14.19 23.04
C VAL A 453 -16.90 13.64 24.32
N LEU A 454 -15.70 13.06 24.26
CA LEU A 454 -15.00 12.53 25.42
C LEU A 454 -14.66 13.62 26.45
N GLU A 455 -14.33 14.83 25.99
CA GLU A 455 -14.13 16.00 26.86
C GLU A 455 -15.41 16.34 27.63
N ALA A 456 -16.51 16.54 26.91
CA ALA A 456 -17.76 16.97 27.49
C ALA A 456 -18.35 15.91 28.42
N THR A 457 -18.25 14.63 28.08
CA THR A 457 -18.73 13.54 28.95
C THR A 457 -17.85 13.34 30.18
N ALA A 458 -16.52 13.48 30.06
CA ALA A 458 -15.61 13.41 31.20
C ALA A 458 -15.83 14.58 32.18
N GLU A 459 -16.09 15.79 31.67
CA GLU A 459 -16.37 16.95 32.51
C GLU A 459 -17.76 16.89 33.17
N ALA A 460 -18.77 16.42 32.43
CA ALA A 460 -20.14 16.37 32.94
C ALA A 460 -20.40 15.23 33.93
N ASP A 461 -19.91 14.01 33.66
CA ASP A 461 -20.21 12.83 34.49
C ASP A 461 -19.14 11.74 34.34
N TYR A 462 -17.98 11.97 34.96
CA TYR A 462 -16.85 11.06 34.87
C TYR A 462 -17.16 9.66 35.41
N ASP A 463 -17.86 9.52 36.54
CA ASP A 463 -18.16 8.21 37.15
C ASP A 463 -18.97 7.31 36.20
N ASN A 464 -20.01 7.86 35.57
CA ASN A 464 -20.80 7.12 34.58
C ASN A 464 -20.01 6.87 33.29
N LEU A 465 -19.11 7.77 32.90
CA LEU A 465 -18.22 7.54 31.76
C LEU A 465 -17.22 6.39 32.03
N VAL A 466 -16.72 6.28 33.28
CA VAL A 466 -15.85 5.20 33.72
C VAL A 466 -16.56 3.85 33.63
N GLU A 467 -17.79 3.80 34.17
CA GLU A 467 -18.62 2.60 34.15
C GLU A 467 -19.09 2.22 32.74
N ALA A 468 -19.42 3.19 31.89
CA ALA A 468 -19.99 2.93 30.58
C ALA A 468 -18.95 2.71 29.47
N LEU A 469 -17.75 3.32 29.57
CA LEU A 469 -16.79 3.35 28.47
C LEU A 469 -15.34 3.06 28.86
N ILE A 470 -14.79 3.70 29.90
CA ILE A 470 -13.33 3.71 30.16
C ILE A 470 -12.83 2.37 30.73
N THR A 471 -13.33 1.96 31.90
CA THR A 471 -12.94 0.68 32.52
C THR A 471 -14.03 -0.37 32.41
N ARG A 472 -15.24 0.04 31.98
CA ARG A 472 -16.45 -0.79 31.95
C ARG A 472 -16.74 -1.44 33.32
N SER A 473 -16.43 -0.72 34.38
CA SER A 473 -16.54 -1.18 35.76
C SER A 473 -16.78 0.00 36.70
N GLN A 474 -17.18 -0.29 37.94
CA GLN A 474 -17.30 0.72 39.00
C GLN A 474 -15.95 1.28 39.49
N TYR A 475 -14.83 0.77 38.98
CA TYR A 475 -13.49 1.11 39.45
C TYR A 475 -12.80 2.09 38.51
N TYR A 476 -12.17 3.10 39.10
CA TYR A 476 -11.41 4.10 38.36
C TYR A 476 -10.17 3.50 37.69
N PRO A 477 -9.76 4.06 36.54
CA PRO A 477 -8.50 3.69 35.91
C PRO A 477 -7.31 4.17 36.76
N ILE A 478 -6.19 3.46 36.69
CA ILE A 478 -4.94 3.83 37.37
C ILE A 478 -3.90 4.34 36.38
N ASN A 479 -3.05 5.28 36.83
CA ASN A 479 -1.99 5.89 36.03
C ASN A 479 -0.63 5.16 36.19
N PRO A 480 0.44 5.57 35.45
CA PRO A 480 1.78 5.00 35.57
C PRO A 480 2.42 5.00 36.96
N GLU A 481 2.00 5.90 37.85
CA GLU A 481 2.45 5.92 39.24
C GLU A 481 1.57 5.09 40.18
N ASN A 482 0.68 4.26 39.62
CA ASN A 482 -0.25 3.40 40.34
C ASN A 482 -1.23 4.19 41.24
N ARG A 483 -1.62 5.39 40.78
CA ARG A 483 -2.65 6.22 41.43
C ARG A 483 -3.95 6.18 40.63
N SER A 484 -5.06 6.11 41.35
CA SER A 484 -6.41 6.20 40.79
C SER A 484 -6.63 7.58 40.16
N ILE A 485 -7.18 7.60 38.93
CA ILE A 485 -7.58 8.82 38.24
C ILE A 485 -9.06 9.04 38.52
N GLU A 486 -9.36 9.86 39.54
CA GLU A 486 -10.71 10.02 40.11
C GLU A 486 -11.50 11.17 39.47
N THR A 487 -10.89 11.97 38.60
CA THR A 487 -11.56 13.12 37.97
C THR A 487 -11.43 13.13 36.45
N GLY A 488 -12.49 13.55 35.76
CA GLY A 488 -12.48 13.65 34.30
C GLY A 488 -11.46 14.65 33.75
N LYS A 489 -11.13 15.69 34.52
CA LYS A 489 -10.09 16.66 34.15
C LYS A 489 -8.69 16.04 34.15
N GLU A 490 -8.37 15.22 35.16
CA GLU A 490 -7.09 14.50 35.20
C GLU A 490 -6.99 13.46 34.08
N PHE A 491 -8.10 12.75 33.81
CA PHE A 491 -8.19 11.78 32.73
C PHE A 491 -8.03 12.41 31.35
N TYR A 492 -8.76 13.49 31.04
CA TYR A 492 -8.77 14.07 29.69
C TYR A 492 -7.51 14.89 29.39
N GLY A 493 -6.97 15.64 30.37
CA GLY A 493 -5.68 16.32 30.25
C GLY A 493 -5.72 17.84 30.35
N PRO A 494 -4.73 18.54 29.75
CA PRO A 494 -4.21 18.26 28.41
C PRO A 494 -2.98 17.32 28.34
N TYR A 495 -2.98 16.38 27.39
CA TYR A 495 -1.81 15.58 27.00
C TYR A 495 -1.67 15.54 25.47
N THR A 496 -0.43 15.58 24.98
CA THR A 496 -0.13 15.51 23.54
C THR A 496 1.03 14.57 23.29
N VAL A 497 0.83 13.59 22.41
CA VAL A 497 1.83 12.59 22.03
C VAL A 497 1.94 12.58 20.51
N LYS A 498 3.15 12.76 19.97
CA LYS A 498 3.45 12.74 18.52
C LYS A 498 2.49 13.58 17.65
N GLY A 499 2.09 14.75 18.14
CA GLY A 499 1.21 15.68 17.42
C GLY A 499 -0.29 15.37 17.54
N GLN A 500 -0.65 14.35 18.32
CA GLN A 500 -2.03 13.97 18.62
C GLN A 500 -2.39 14.34 20.07
N ASN A 501 -3.57 14.91 20.28
CA ASN A 501 -4.12 15.10 21.62
C ASN A 501 -4.71 13.78 22.12
N VAL A 502 -4.38 13.40 23.35
CA VAL A 502 -4.73 12.11 23.94
C VAL A 502 -5.13 12.28 25.41
N THR A 503 -5.81 11.30 25.97
CA THR A 503 -6.07 11.21 27.42
C THR A 503 -4.81 10.82 28.19
N ALA A 504 -4.87 10.85 29.53
CA ALA A 504 -3.86 10.27 30.40
C ALA A 504 -3.58 8.81 30.02
N ALA A 505 -2.33 8.37 30.19
CA ALA A 505 -2.00 6.95 30.12
C ALA A 505 -2.67 6.23 31.29
N PHE A 506 -3.36 5.14 31.02
CA PHE A 506 -4.06 4.41 32.06
C PHE A 506 -4.08 2.90 31.83
N GLN A 507 -4.44 2.17 32.88
CA GLN A 507 -4.84 0.77 32.79
C GLN A 507 -5.97 0.51 33.80
N THR A 508 -6.71 -0.59 33.63
CA THR A 508 -7.57 -1.10 34.71
C THR A 508 -6.71 -1.55 35.89
N ASP A 509 -7.14 -1.27 37.12
CA ASP A 509 -6.46 -1.80 38.30
C ASP A 509 -6.55 -3.33 38.28
N LYS A 510 -5.41 -3.99 38.48
CA LYS A 510 -5.28 -5.45 38.38
C LYS A 510 -5.45 -6.15 39.73
N THR A 511 -5.50 -5.37 40.82
CA THR A 511 -5.68 -5.84 42.21
C THR A 511 -7.15 -6.02 42.60
N ILE A 512 -8.06 -5.54 41.76
CA ILE A 512 -9.51 -5.64 41.91
C ILE A 512 -10.07 -6.80 41.09
N PRO A 513 -11.28 -7.31 41.39
CA PRO A 513 -11.89 -8.35 40.60
C PRO A 513 -12.24 -7.82 39.21
N TRP A 514 -11.90 -8.57 38.16
CA TRP A 514 -12.24 -8.22 36.78
C TRP A 514 -13.71 -8.52 36.45
N ASP A 515 -14.40 -9.28 37.30
CA ASP A 515 -15.85 -9.41 37.35
C ASP A 515 -16.31 -9.27 38.81
N ALA A 516 -17.15 -8.26 39.09
CA ALA A 516 -17.68 -8.04 40.43
C ALA A 516 -18.85 -8.96 40.80
N SER A 517 -19.53 -9.54 39.81
CA SER A 517 -20.69 -10.44 40.01
C SER A 517 -20.26 -11.85 40.43
N VAL A 518 -19.09 -12.28 39.97
CA VAL A 518 -18.40 -13.48 40.39
C VAL A 518 -16.98 -13.02 40.72
N PRO A 519 -16.57 -12.87 42.00
CA PRO A 519 -15.35 -12.16 42.41
C PRO A 519 -14.10 -12.86 41.87
N ALA A 520 -13.81 -12.61 40.60
CA ALA A 520 -12.83 -13.32 39.82
C ALA A 520 -11.63 -12.41 39.63
N TYR A 521 -10.46 -12.93 40.01
CA TYR A 521 -9.21 -12.19 40.01
C TYR A 521 -8.23 -12.77 39.00
N LEU A 522 -7.19 -12.00 38.69
CA LEU A 522 -6.01 -12.52 38.00
C LEU A 522 -5.15 -13.30 39.01
N ASN A 523 -4.42 -14.32 38.54
CA ASN A 523 -3.58 -15.16 39.40
C ASN A 523 -2.64 -14.32 40.29
N GLY A 524 -2.70 -14.53 41.60
CA GLY A 524 -1.91 -13.82 42.61
C GLY A 524 -2.41 -12.43 43.02
N PHE A 525 -3.59 -12.00 42.57
CA PHE A 525 -4.22 -10.74 42.97
C PHE A 525 -5.47 -10.92 43.85
N ASP A 526 -5.96 -12.14 44.00
CA ASP A 526 -7.03 -12.43 44.96
C ASP A 526 -6.46 -12.31 46.39
N PRO A 527 -6.98 -11.41 47.24
CA PRO A 527 -6.52 -11.27 48.62
C PRO A 527 -6.94 -12.45 49.51
N ASP A 528 -7.93 -13.24 49.10
CA ASP A 528 -8.57 -14.26 49.93
C ASP A 528 -8.17 -15.69 49.55
N THR A 529 -7.46 -15.89 48.43
CA THR A 529 -7.06 -17.23 47.94
C THR A 529 -5.58 -17.33 47.57
N GLU A 530 -5.01 -18.53 47.68
CA GLU A 530 -3.64 -18.78 47.22
C GLU A 530 -3.55 -18.73 45.67
N PRO A 531 -2.43 -18.27 45.09
CA PRO A 531 -2.26 -18.28 43.65
C PRO A 531 -2.43 -19.69 43.07
N LEU A 532 -3.17 -19.80 41.96
CA LEU A 532 -3.29 -21.04 41.17
C LEU A 532 -1.93 -21.57 40.70
N VAL A 533 -1.00 -20.65 40.45
CA VAL A 533 0.40 -20.93 40.12
C VAL A 533 1.27 -19.95 40.90
N GLU A 534 2.11 -20.48 41.80
CA GLU A 534 3.01 -19.68 42.64
C GLU A 534 4.30 -19.28 41.92
N GLU A 535 4.89 -20.20 41.14
CA GLU A 535 6.16 -19.99 40.45
C GLU A 535 6.03 -20.22 38.95
N ALA A 536 6.81 -19.45 38.17
CA ALA A 536 6.86 -19.56 36.71
C ALA A 536 7.11 -21.03 36.28
N PRO A 537 6.18 -21.65 35.52
CA PRO A 537 6.29 -23.08 35.21
C PRO A 537 7.45 -23.45 34.27
N TRP A 538 7.92 -22.49 33.48
CA TRP A 538 9.07 -22.61 32.59
C TRP A 538 9.95 -21.38 32.70
N LYS A 539 11.26 -21.56 32.44
CA LYS A 539 12.18 -20.43 32.32
C LYS A 539 11.96 -19.72 30.98
N PRO A 540 12.14 -18.38 30.89
CA PRO A 540 11.95 -17.64 29.64
C PRO A 540 12.72 -18.21 28.44
N GLU A 541 13.96 -18.66 28.63
CA GLU A 541 14.79 -19.25 27.57
C GLU A 541 14.26 -20.59 27.02
N ASN A 542 13.38 -21.26 27.76
CA ASN A 542 12.71 -22.50 27.42
C ASN A 542 11.31 -22.29 26.82
N ILE A 543 10.96 -21.05 26.47
CA ILE A 543 9.69 -20.72 25.79
C ILE A 543 9.99 -20.15 24.40
N ILE A 544 9.22 -20.59 23.40
CA ILE A 544 9.15 -19.93 22.08
C ILE A 544 7.70 -19.68 21.69
N ILE A 545 7.43 -18.52 21.10
CA ILE A 545 6.13 -18.16 20.55
C ILE A 545 6.16 -18.37 19.03
N VAL A 546 5.16 -19.08 18.50
CA VAL A 546 4.99 -19.32 17.06
C VAL A 546 3.76 -18.56 16.59
N THR A 547 3.91 -17.78 15.52
CA THR A 547 2.81 -17.09 14.85
C THR A 547 2.97 -17.17 13.34
N ASP A 548 1.91 -16.84 12.61
CA ASP A 548 1.91 -16.57 11.16
C ASP A 548 1.75 -15.07 10.87
N GLY A 549 2.09 -14.23 11.85
CA GLY A 549 1.92 -12.77 11.80
C GLY A 549 0.48 -12.27 11.98
N ILE A 550 -0.55 -13.13 11.94
CA ILE A 550 -1.95 -12.67 12.08
C ILE A 550 -2.24 -12.11 13.48
N CYS A 551 -1.52 -12.62 14.50
CA CYS A 551 -1.63 -12.24 15.91
C CYS A 551 -2.04 -10.77 16.14
N ALA A 552 -3.31 -10.58 16.51
CA ALA A 552 -3.96 -9.27 16.68
C ALA A 552 -4.62 -9.11 18.06
N SER A 553 -4.89 -7.87 18.45
CA SER A 553 -5.60 -7.48 19.67
C SER A 553 -5.01 -8.18 20.92
N ALA A 554 -5.81 -8.91 21.69
CA ALA A 554 -5.36 -9.66 22.86
C ALA A 554 -4.15 -10.58 22.61
N CYS A 555 -4.00 -11.15 21.41
CA CYS A 555 -2.81 -11.94 21.04
C CYS A 555 -1.55 -11.06 21.00
N GLY A 556 -1.66 -9.89 20.36
CA GLY A 556 -0.56 -8.92 20.28
C GLY A 556 -0.18 -8.41 21.68
N LEU A 557 -1.16 -8.23 22.56
CA LEU A 557 -0.91 -7.83 23.94
C LEU A 557 -0.20 -8.93 24.75
N LEU A 558 -0.65 -10.18 24.70
CA LEU A 558 0.03 -11.30 25.38
C LEU A 558 1.46 -11.48 24.84
N THR A 559 1.62 -11.50 23.51
CA THR A 559 2.93 -11.63 22.86
C THR A 559 3.84 -10.47 23.25
N GLY A 560 3.32 -9.24 23.27
CA GLY A 560 4.06 -8.05 23.70
C GLY A 560 4.53 -8.13 25.16
N LEU A 561 3.69 -8.59 26.09
CA LEU A 561 4.09 -8.76 27.50
C LEU A 561 5.16 -9.85 27.65
N LEU A 562 4.99 -10.99 26.99
CA LEU A 562 5.95 -12.11 27.04
C LEU A 562 7.32 -11.74 26.45
N THR A 563 7.32 -11.05 25.31
CA THR A 563 8.55 -10.66 24.61
C THR A 563 9.28 -9.51 25.32
N ARG A 564 8.56 -8.44 25.71
CA ARG A 564 9.20 -7.23 26.26
C ARG A 564 9.61 -7.39 27.73
N ASN A 565 8.82 -8.11 28.54
CA ASN A 565 9.13 -8.25 29.97
C ASN A 565 10.06 -9.42 30.28
N HIS A 566 10.02 -10.48 29.47
CA HIS A 566 10.76 -11.72 29.73
C HIS A 566 11.74 -12.11 28.63
N GLY A 567 11.80 -11.36 27.52
CA GLY A 567 12.73 -11.64 26.41
C GLY A 567 12.41 -12.93 25.65
N ILE A 568 11.16 -13.43 25.71
CA ILE A 568 10.75 -14.67 25.04
C ILE A 568 10.91 -14.51 23.52
N ARG A 569 11.56 -15.49 22.89
CA ARG A 569 11.84 -15.49 21.45
C ARG A 569 10.59 -15.82 20.64
N THR A 570 10.48 -15.25 19.44
CA THR A 570 9.36 -15.44 18.52
C THR A 570 9.80 -16.02 17.17
N LEU A 571 8.95 -16.85 16.58
CA LEU A 571 9.10 -17.43 15.25
C LEU A 571 7.86 -17.07 14.41
N ALA A 572 8.07 -16.37 13.29
CA ALA A 572 7.03 -16.09 12.31
C ALA A 572 7.07 -17.08 11.14
N LEU A 573 5.91 -17.63 10.75
CA LEU A 573 5.74 -18.57 9.65
C LEU A 573 5.14 -17.88 8.42
N GLY A 574 5.67 -18.17 7.23
CA GLY A 574 5.12 -17.73 5.95
C GLY A 574 5.58 -16.33 5.52
N GLY A 575 4.64 -15.55 4.97
CA GLY A 575 4.80 -14.22 4.40
C GLY A 575 5.18 -14.21 2.91
N ARG A 576 5.40 -13.02 2.35
CA ARG A 576 5.82 -12.83 0.96
C ARG A 576 7.19 -13.48 0.71
N PRO A 577 7.52 -13.94 -0.50
CA PRO A 577 8.79 -14.59 -0.80
C PRO A 577 9.97 -13.59 -0.78
N LEU A 578 10.41 -13.23 0.42
CA LEU A 578 11.45 -12.25 0.73
C LEU A 578 12.44 -12.82 1.75
N ASN A 579 13.73 -12.65 1.51
CA ASN A 579 14.79 -12.95 2.50
C ASN A 579 14.91 -11.81 3.51
N GLN A 580 13.85 -11.58 4.28
CA GLN A 580 13.74 -10.52 5.28
C GLN A 580 12.96 -11.00 6.50
N ALA A 581 13.13 -10.29 7.61
CA ALA A 581 12.33 -10.50 8.81
C ALA A 581 10.83 -10.23 8.57
N MET A 582 9.99 -10.95 9.31
CA MET A 582 8.55 -10.79 9.36
C MET A 582 8.15 -10.49 10.81
N GLN A 583 7.09 -9.72 11.04
CA GLN A 583 6.62 -9.47 12.41
C GLN A 583 5.90 -10.71 12.98
N ALA A 584 6.11 -10.99 14.26
CA ALA A 584 5.31 -11.99 14.97
C ALA A 584 3.87 -11.48 15.23
N MET A 585 3.73 -10.16 15.39
CA MET A 585 2.48 -9.44 15.62
C MET A 585 2.25 -8.47 14.46
N GLY A 586 1.67 -8.99 13.38
CA GLY A 586 1.35 -8.22 12.18
C GLY A 586 -0.11 -7.78 12.11
N GLY A 587 -0.98 -8.31 12.96
CA GLY A 587 -2.35 -7.85 13.12
C GLY A 587 -2.45 -6.51 13.87
N VAL A 588 -3.68 -6.09 14.17
CA VAL A 588 -3.94 -4.84 14.91
C VAL A 588 -3.37 -4.93 16.32
N LYS A 589 -2.56 -3.94 16.73
CA LYS A 589 -2.05 -3.86 18.11
C LYS A 589 -2.81 -2.86 19.00
N GLY A 590 -3.98 -2.39 18.53
CA GLY A 590 -4.92 -1.63 19.36
C GLY A 590 -5.51 -2.51 20.46
N THR A 591 -5.78 -1.93 21.62
CA THR A 591 -6.11 -2.68 22.85
C THR A 591 -7.61 -2.78 23.11
N LEU A 592 -8.42 -1.97 22.39
CA LEU A 592 -9.87 -2.05 22.43
C LEU A 592 -10.45 -1.65 21.08
N LEU A 593 -11.37 -2.46 20.55
CA LEU A 593 -12.37 -1.97 19.61
C LEU A 593 -13.67 -1.69 20.32
N ASN A 594 -14.33 -0.66 19.81
CA ASN A 594 -15.70 -0.34 20.13
C ASN A 594 -16.54 -0.42 18.86
N PHE A 595 -17.75 -0.96 18.99
CA PHE A 595 -18.77 -0.70 17.99
C PHE A 595 -19.36 0.69 18.16
N ASN A 596 -19.86 1.23 17.06
CA ASN A 596 -20.58 2.49 17.04
C ASN A 596 -21.78 2.45 18.00
N SER A 597 -22.50 1.32 18.08
CA SER A 597 -23.62 1.14 19.00
C SER A 597 -23.20 1.23 20.47
N GLU A 598 -22.08 0.63 20.87
CA GLU A 598 -21.56 0.72 22.23
C GLU A 598 -21.22 2.16 22.62
N ILE A 599 -20.60 2.91 21.70
CA ILE A 599 -20.26 4.33 21.91
C ILE A 599 -21.54 5.14 22.11
N VAL A 600 -22.53 4.94 21.23
CA VAL A 600 -23.84 5.61 21.30
C VAL A 600 -24.55 5.29 22.63
N THR A 601 -24.57 4.03 23.05
CA THR A 601 -25.18 3.60 24.32
C THR A 601 -24.47 4.22 25.52
N ALA A 602 -23.13 4.22 25.55
CA ALA A 602 -22.36 4.80 26.64
C ALA A 602 -22.61 6.31 26.77
N ILE A 603 -22.63 7.02 25.66
CA ILE A 603 -22.93 8.46 25.62
C ILE A 603 -24.37 8.74 26.07
N ALA A 604 -25.33 7.90 25.69
CA ALA A 604 -26.72 8.02 26.12
C ALA A 604 -26.86 7.83 27.63
N GLN A 605 -26.12 6.88 28.20
CA GLN A 605 -26.10 6.65 29.64
C GLN A 605 -25.61 7.89 30.39
N VAL A 606 -24.48 8.48 29.98
CA VAL A 606 -23.95 9.73 30.55
C VAL A 606 -24.93 10.90 30.41
N ARG A 607 -25.58 11.03 29.25
CA ARG A 607 -26.63 12.07 29.04
C ARG A 607 -27.82 11.86 29.97
N SER A 608 -28.24 10.62 30.20
CA SER A 608 -29.35 10.29 31.08
C SER A 608 -29.01 10.56 32.55
N SER A 609 -27.77 10.27 32.97
CA SER A 609 -27.30 10.47 34.36
C SER A 609 -27.11 11.94 34.71
N ALA A 610 -26.84 12.81 33.72
CA ALA A 610 -26.79 14.25 33.91
C ALA A 610 -28.10 14.85 34.48
N GLY A 611 -29.25 14.16 34.30
CA GLY A 611 -30.52 14.49 34.95
C GLY A 611 -31.03 15.91 34.64
N VAL A 612 -31.65 16.57 35.64
CA VAL A 612 -32.05 17.99 35.59
C VAL A 612 -30.96 18.94 36.11
N ASN A 613 -29.72 18.45 36.30
CA ASN A 613 -28.62 19.30 36.75
C ASN A 613 -28.25 20.29 35.63
N LYS A 614 -28.58 21.56 35.82
CA LYS A 614 -28.39 22.62 34.82
C LYS A 614 -26.94 22.80 34.39
N GLU A 615 -25.98 22.56 35.28
CA GLU A 615 -24.55 22.73 34.99
C GLU A 615 -24.05 21.61 34.07
N LYS A 616 -24.30 20.35 34.43
CA LYS A 616 -23.99 19.18 33.60
C LYS A 616 -24.67 19.26 32.23
N LEU A 617 -25.95 19.66 32.19
CA LEU A 617 -26.69 19.83 30.95
C LEU A 617 -26.13 20.95 30.07
N SER A 618 -25.60 22.03 30.67
CA SER A 618 -24.96 23.12 29.91
C SER A 618 -23.73 22.61 29.18
N ILE A 619 -22.84 21.90 29.88
CA ILE A 619 -21.61 21.33 29.30
C ILE A 619 -21.93 20.40 28.12
N LEU A 620 -22.89 19.48 28.32
CA LEU A 620 -23.31 18.55 27.27
C LEU A 620 -24.03 19.25 26.10
N SER A 621 -24.75 20.33 26.37
CA SER A 621 -25.44 21.13 25.35
C SER A 621 -24.45 21.90 24.47
N ASP A 622 -23.40 22.47 25.06
CA ASP A 622 -22.39 23.25 24.33
C ASP A 622 -21.62 22.39 23.32
N ALA A 623 -21.43 21.11 23.62
CA ALA A 623 -20.77 20.15 22.74
C ALA A 623 -21.74 19.36 21.83
N SER A 624 -23.06 19.60 21.91
CA SER A 624 -24.11 18.75 21.29
C SER A 624 -23.93 18.47 19.80
N VAL A 625 -23.36 19.41 19.03
CA VAL A 625 -23.09 19.27 17.59
C VAL A 625 -22.05 18.16 17.29
N SER A 626 -21.16 17.88 18.25
CA SER A 626 -20.10 16.87 18.08
C SER A 626 -20.56 15.47 18.48
N PHE A 627 -21.75 15.31 19.04
CA PHE A 627 -22.21 14.01 19.53
C PHE A 627 -22.73 13.14 18.39
N PRO A 628 -22.53 11.82 18.47
CA PRO A 628 -23.15 10.90 17.51
C PRO A 628 -24.68 10.97 17.61
N SER A 629 -25.33 10.77 16.47
CA SER A 629 -26.78 10.62 16.42
C SER A 629 -27.22 9.39 17.19
N MET A 630 -28.34 9.52 17.91
CA MET A 630 -29.01 8.41 18.60
C MET A 630 -29.96 7.63 17.68
N GLN A 631 -30.15 8.09 16.44
CA GLN A 631 -31.00 7.46 15.45
C GLN A 631 -30.23 6.38 14.68
N ASP A 632 -30.96 5.51 14.01
CA ASP A 632 -30.37 4.56 13.06
C ASP A 632 -29.63 5.29 11.93
N PRO A 633 -28.58 4.68 11.35
CA PRO A 633 -27.84 5.30 10.26
C PRO A 633 -28.78 5.59 9.07
N PRO A 634 -28.64 6.75 8.40
CA PRO A 634 -29.51 7.16 7.28
C PRO A 634 -29.53 6.18 6.10
N LEU A 635 -28.41 5.47 5.92
CA LEU A 635 -28.25 4.31 5.05
C LEU A 635 -27.74 3.15 5.90
N LEU A 636 -28.43 2.01 5.81
CA LEU A 636 -28.17 0.85 6.63
C LEU A 636 -26.83 0.20 6.24
N PRO A 637 -26.07 -0.33 7.21
CA PRO A 637 -25.11 -1.38 6.95
C PRO A 637 -25.83 -2.74 6.81
N LEU A 638 -25.26 -3.70 6.08
CA LEU A 638 -25.88 -5.03 5.94
C LEU A 638 -25.87 -5.74 7.31
N THR A 639 -27.04 -6.18 7.79
CA THR A 639 -27.38 -6.64 9.16
C THR A 639 -26.44 -7.73 9.70
N THR A 640 -26.11 -7.85 11.00
CA THR A 640 -26.85 -7.66 12.27
C THR A 640 -26.06 -6.88 13.34
N GLY A 641 -26.69 -5.96 14.08
CA GLY A 641 -26.22 -5.55 15.42
C GLY A 641 -25.29 -4.34 15.55
N GLY A 642 -25.37 -3.36 14.65
CA GLY A 642 -24.66 -2.08 14.75
C GLY A 642 -23.30 -2.12 14.06
N VAL A 643 -23.29 -1.94 12.74
CA VAL A 643 -22.10 -2.26 11.94
C VAL A 643 -21.36 -1.01 11.51
N GLY A 644 -20.51 -0.58 12.43
CA GLY A 644 -19.39 0.33 12.25
C GLY A 644 -18.55 0.21 13.52
N LYS A 645 -17.23 0.20 13.36
CA LYS A 645 -16.31 -0.07 14.47
C LYS A 645 -15.09 0.84 14.39
N VAL A 646 -14.56 1.14 15.57
CA VAL A 646 -13.35 1.94 15.72
C VAL A 646 -12.39 1.27 16.69
N ASN A 647 -11.11 1.44 16.41
CA ASN A 647 -10.02 1.16 17.32
C ASN A 647 -9.94 2.25 18.37
N ALA A 648 -10.66 2.09 19.48
CA ALA A 648 -10.86 3.14 20.46
C ALA A 648 -9.62 3.41 21.33
N LEU A 649 -8.78 2.39 21.58
CA LEU A 649 -7.61 2.49 22.42
C LEU A 649 -6.31 2.14 21.70
N ASN A 650 -5.35 3.04 21.83
CA ASN A 650 -3.97 2.81 21.45
C ASN A 650 -3.17 2.30 22.65
N GLY A 651 -2.46 1.18 22.46
CA GLY A 651 -1.52 0.66 23.43
C GLY A 651 -0.16 1.36 23.36
N TYR A 652 0.44 1.62 24.51
CA TYR A 652 1.77 2.17 24.72
C TYR A 652 2.55 1.26 25.65
N THR A 653 3.87 1.32 25.59
CA THR A 653 4.73 0.59 26.54
C THR A 653 5.34 1.57 27.53
N GLU A 654 5.57 1.11 28.76
CA GLU A 654 6.10 1.92 29.86
C GLU A 654 7.44 2.62 29.50
N ASP A 655 8.29 1.97 28.71
CA ASP A 655 9.56 2.51 28.22
C ASP A 655 9.42 3.63 27.16
N ASN A 656 8.21 3.83 26.60
CA ASN A 656 7.99 4.75 25.49
C ASN A 656 6.58 5.36 25.48
N LEU A 657 6.12 5.85 26.64
CA LEU A 657 4.79 6.47 26.79
C LEU A 657 4.58 7.76 25.97
N GLU A 658 5.68 8.46 25.65
CA GLU A 658 5.69 9.68 24.81
C GLU A 658 6.01 9.40 23.33
N GLY A 659 6.11 8.11 22.99
CA GLY A 659 6.42 7.60 21.66
C GLY A 659 5.22 7.45 20.75
N TYR A 660 5.40 6.69 19.67
CA TYR A 660 4.26 6.19 18.89
C TYR A 660 3.64 4.99 19.61
N PRO A 661 2.30 4.80 19.53
CA PRO A 661 1.67 3.62 20.08
C PRO A 661 2.21 2.36 19.39
N VAL A 662 2.10 1.21 20.07
CA VAL A 662 2.63 -0.08 19.57
C VAL A 662 2.10 -0.43 18.18
N HIS A 663 0.91 0.05 17.85
CA HIS A 663 0.25 -0.01 16.56
C HIS A 663 1.12 0.48 15.37
N PHE A 664 2.03 1.43 15.59
CA PHE A 664 2.93 1.96 14.55
C PHE A 664 4.40 1.57 14.74
N ARG A 665 4.69 0.65 15.67
CA ARG A 665 6.05 0.15 15.92
C ARG A 665 6.28 -1.14 15.19
N TYR A 666 7.34 -1.18 14.39
CA TYR A 666 7.77 -2.41 13.73
C TYR A 666 8.50 -3.33 14.72
N GLU A 667 7.99 -4.54 14.90
CA GLU A 667 8.53 -5.54 15.81
C GLU A 667 8.74 -6.88 15.09
N ALA A 668 9.92 -7.04 14.48
CA ALA A 668 10.33 -8.27 13.83
C ALA A 668 10.32 -9.47 14.80
N ALA A 669 9.97 -10.64 14.29
CA ALA A 669 10.24 -11.90 14.97
C ALA A 669 11.75 -12.17 15.07
N ASN A 670 12.16 -12.99 16.05
CA ASN A 670 13.57 -13.38 16.20
C ASN A 670 14.06 -14.30 15.07
N CYS A 671 13.12 -15.02 14.45
CA CYS A 671 13.33 -15.94 13.35
C CYS A 671 12.10 -15.94 12.44
N ARG A 672 12.34 -16.17 11.14
CA ARG A 672 11.29 -16.47 10.16
C ARG A 672 11.56 -17.83 9.51
N LEU A 673 10.48 -18.56 9.24
CA LEU A 673 10.48 -19.73 8.36
C LEU A 673 9.36 -19.62 7.32
N PHE A 674 9.55 -20.21 6.14
CA PHE A 674 8.48 -20.45 5.18
C PHE A 674 7.81 -21.81 5.45
N TYR A 675 6.55 -21.95 5.06
CA TYR A 675 5.86 -23.23 5.17
C TYR A 675 6.48 -24.27 4.24
N THR A 676 6.75 -25.46 4.76
CA THR A 676 7.05 -26.64 3.96
C THR A 676 5.77 -27.45 3.72
N GLN A 677 5.80 -28.36 2.75
CA GLN A 677 4.66 -29.24 2.46
C GLN A 677 4.17 -30.02 3.69
N LEU A 678 5.10 -30.48 4.54
CA LEU A 678 4.79 -31.21 5.77
C LEU A 678 4.13 -30.30 6.83
N MET A 679 4.59 -29.06 6.94
CA MET A 679 3.99 -28.07 7.86
C MET A 679 2.56 -27.70 7.47
N LEU A 680 2.26 -27.64 6.17
CA LEU A 680 0.89 -27.42 5.68
C LEU A 680 -0.03 -28.62 5.97
N ALA A 681 0.53 -29.83 6.05
CA ALA A 681 -0.23 -31.05 6.30
C ALA A 681 -0.43 -31.35 7.80
N SER A 682 0.39 -30.81 8.69
CA SER A 682 0.26 -31.03 10.14
C SER A 682 0.86 -29.90 10.99
N PRO A 683 0.14 -29.39 12.01
CA PRO A 683 0.69 -28.43 12.96
C PRO A 683 1.87 -29.02 13.77
N ILE A 684 1.92 -30.35 13.94
CA ILE A 684 3.02 -31.04 14.62
C ILE A 684 4.36 -30.72 13.95
N GLU A 685 4.39 -30.69 12.62
CA GLU A 685 5.61 -30.43 11.86
C GLU A 685 6.06 -28.98 12.03
N SER A 686 5.12 -28.04 12.12
CA SER A 686 5.42 -26.65 12.48
C SER A 686 6.02 -26.54 13.88
N TRP A 687 5.46 -27.27 14.85
CA TRP A 687 5.99 -27.30 16.23
C TRP A 687 7.38 -27.97 16.32
N ARG A 688 7.62 -29.04 15.56
CA ARG A 688 8.94 -29.70 15.49
C ARG A 688 10.00 -28.75 14.93
N ARG A 689 9.68 -28.00 13.88
CA ARG A 689 10.56 -26.96 13.33
C ARG A 689 10.77 -25.81 14.30
N ALA A 690 9.72 -25.37 15.00
CA ALA A 690 9.84 -24.35 16.03
C ALA A 690 10.78 -24.77 17.17
N ARG A 691 10.63 -26.01 17.67
CA ARG A 691 11.57 -26.61 18.63
C ARG A 691 12.99 -26.59 18.07
N GLY A 692 13.17 -27.11 16.86
CA GLY A 692 14.46 -27.24 16.21
C GLY A 692 15.21 -25.91 16.10
N VAL A 693 14.51 -24.86 15.68
CA VAL A 693 15.03 -23.49 15.66
C VAL A 693 15.38 -22.99 17.06
N ALA A 694 14.49 -23.18 18.03
CA ALA A 694 14.64 -22.62 19.36
C ALA A 694 15.81 -23.23 20.15
N TRP A 695 16.07 -24.53 19.99
CA TRP A 695 16.99 -25.28 20.88
C TRP A 695 17.91 -26.30 20.19
N ASN A 696 17.77 -26.58 18.90
CA ASN A 696 18.60 -27.58 18.18
C ASN A 696 19.37 -26.98 16.99
N ASP A 697 19.72 -25.70 17.06
CA ASP A 697 20.62 -25.05 16.09
C ASP A 697 20.12 -25.01 14.63
N GLU A 698 18.82 -25.18 14.37
CA GLU A 698 18.26 -25.04 13.03
C GLU A 698 18.30 -23.58 12.54
N LEU A 699 18.43 -23.42 11.23
CA LEU A 699 18.58 -22.11 10.59
C LEU A 699 17.24 -21.40 10.37
N CYS A 700 17.31 -20.08 10.39
CA CYS A 700 16.26 -19.15 9.99
C CYS A 700 16.44 -18.70 8.54
N VAL A 701 15.39 -18.13 7.95
CA VAL A 701 15.47 -17.42 6.67
C VAL A 701 16.56 -16.33 6.74
N GLN A 702 17.36 -16.21 5.69
CA GLN A 702 18.41 -15.19 5.60
C GLN A 702 17.82 -13.78 5.82
N GLY A 703 18.48 -12.95 6.62
CA GLY A 703 18.03 -11.58 6.92
C GLY A 703 16.96 -11.48 8.01
N SER A 704 16.44 -12.60 8.52
CA SER A 704 15.40 -12.60 9.56
C SER A 704 15.92 -12.63 11.00
N THR A 705 17.24 -12.71 11.19
CA THR A 705 17.84 -12.85 12.52
C THR A 705 19.13 -12.03 12.65
N THR A 706 19.50 -11.70 13.89
CA THR A 706 20.67 -10.84 14.20
C THR A 706 21.99 -11.59 14.24
N ASN A 707 21.96 -12.93 14.27
CA ASN A 707 23.16 -13.75 14.34
C ASN A 707 23.81 -13.97 12.97
N GLN A 708 25.15 -13.96 12.93
CA GLN A 708 25.93 -14.18 11.71
C GLN A 708 25.90 -15.63 11.19
N ASN A 709 25.55 -16.59 12.05
CA ASN A 709 25.46 -18.01 11.70
C ASN A 709 24.09 -18.42 11.15
N GLY A 710 23.14 -17.48 10.99
CA GLY A 710 21.81 -17.74 10.47
C GLY A 710 20.85 -18.46 11.44
N LYS A 711 21.22 -18.61 12.72
CA LYS A 711 20.36 -19.21 13.76
C LYS A 711 19.58 -18.14 14.52
N ILE A 712 18.49 -18.53 15.18
CA ILE A 712 17.69 -17.61 16.01
C ILE A 712 18.55 -16.89 17.06
N GLY A 713 18.44 -15.56 17.12
CA GLY A 713 19.11 -14.73 18.11
C GLY A 713 18.17 -14.22 19.20
N ASP A 714 18.74 -13.78 20.32
CA ASP A 714 17.98 -13.22 21.44
C ASP A 714 17.47 -11.79 21.15
N LYS A 715 18.06 -11.13 20.15
CA LYS A 715 17.64 -9.80 19.68
C LYS A 715 16.95 -9.90 18.33
N THR A 716 15.95 -9.06 18.12
CA THR A 716 15.21 -8.93 16.87
C THR A 716 15.94 -8.00 15.89
N VAL A 717 15.68 -8.20 14.60
CA VAL A 717 16.19 -7.32 13.54
C VAL A 717 15.47 -5.98 13.61
N LYS A 718 16.19 -4.89 13.34
CA LYS A 718 15.60 -3.55 13.28
C LYS A 718 14.80 -3.38 11.99
N TYR A 719 13.92 -2.38 11.96
CA TYR A 719 13.18 -2.01 10.75
C TYR A 719 14.09 -1.82 9.53
N ASP A 720 13.66 -2.39 8.41
CA ASP A 720 14.28 -2.26 7.08
C ASP A 720 13.20 -1.84 6.07
N SER A 721 13.48 -0.86 5.20
CA SER A 721 12.48 -0.35 4.26
C SER A 721 11.98 -1.36 3.23
N SER A 722 12.73 -2.43 2.99
CA SER A 722 12.35 -3.50 2.05
C SER A 722 11.17 -4.36 2.54
N VAL A 723 10.82 -4.31 3.83
CA VAL A 723 9.66 -5.04 4.38
C VAL A 723 8.34 -4.28 4.20
N ARG A 724 8.37 -3.05 3.68
CA ARG A 724 7.15 -2.30 3.37
C ARG A 724 6.31 -2.99 2.30
N SER A 725 5.01 -2.68 2.27
CA SER A 725 4.11 -3.17 1.23
C SER A 725 4.57 -2.71 -0.15
N ARG A 726 4.50 -3.62 -1.13
CA ARG A 726 4.74 -3.32 -2.56
C ARG A 726 3.45 -3.27 -3.37
N ALA A 727 2.30 -3.53 -2.74
CA ALA A 727 1.00 -3.48 -3.36
C ALA A 727 0.70 -2.05 -3.86
N ARG A 728 -0.10 -1.94 -4.93
CA ARG A 728 -0.48 -0.65 -5.54
C ARG A 728 -1.29 0.26 -4.60
N GLY A 729 -1.78 -0.27 -3.47
CA GLY A 729 -2.65 0.43 -2.51
C GLY A 729 -4.08 0.58 -3.02
N ILE A 730 -4.99 1.01 -2.15
CA ILE A 730 -6.41 1.17 -2.48
C ILE A 730 -6.63 2.50 -3.21
N THR A 731 -7.21 2.44 -4.41
CA THR A 731 -7.49 3.60 -5.27
C THR A 731 -8.83 4.26 -4.90
N GLY A 732 -8.88 4.94 -3.75
CA GLY A 732 -10.04 5.73 -3.32
C GLY A 732 -9.77 7.25 -3.39
N PRO A 733 -10.66 8.10 -2.81
CA PRO A 733 -10.43 9.53 -2.63
C PRO A 733 -9.39 9.82 -1.53
N VAL A 734 -8.46 8.87 -1.31
CA VAL A 734 -7.40 8.93 -0.32
C VAL A 734 -6.51 10.10 -0.70
N VAL A 735 -6.61 11.16 0.09
CA VAL A 735 -5.64 12.24 0.08
C VAL A 735 -4.38 11.63 0.67
N MET A 736 -3.43 11.19 -0.19
CA MET A 736 -2.05 11.07 0.28
C MET A 736 -1.68 12.41 0.92
N PRO A 737 -0.97 12.42 2.06
CA PRO A 737 -0.63 13.65 2.76
C PRO A 737 0.19 14.55 1.84
N LEU A 738 -0.50 15.46 1.17
CA LEU A 738 0.08 16.62 0.52
C LEU A 738 -0.28 17.81 1.41
N LEU A 739 0.73 18.21 2.18
CA LEU A 739 0.85 19.43 2.97
C LEU A 739 0.05 19.47 4.29
N PRO A 740 0.65 20.04 5.35
CA PRO A 740 -0.03 20.25 6.63
C PRO A 740 -1.23 21.18 6.41
N ARG A 741 -2.43 20.69 6.74
CA ARG A 741 -3.63 21.55 6.80
C ARG A 741 -3.40 22.61 7.88
N ILE A 742 -3.31 23.86 7.43
CA ILE A 742 -3.56 25.02 8.27
C ILE A 742 -4.95 24.85 8.87
N ASN A 743 -5.01 25.01 10.19
CA ASN A 743 -6.17 24.91 11.06
C ASN A 743 -7.43 25.56 10.41
N PRO A 744 -8.55 24.82 10.21
CA PRO A 744 -9.74 25.34 9.52
C PRO A 744 -10.44 26.51 10.24
N ALA A 745 -10.06 26.80 11.49
CA ALA A 745 -10.54 27.98 12.22
C ALA A 745 -10.01 29.33 11.67
N VAL A 746 -9.05 29.34 10.73
CA VAL A 746 -8.49 30.59 10.15
C VAL A 746 -8.93 30.84 8.70
N ALA A 747 -9.54 29.86 8.02
CA ALA A 747 -9.82 29.93 6.58
C ALA A 747 -11.10 30.71 6.20
N ALA A 748 -11.70 31.43 7.14
CA ALA A 748 -12.92 32.20 6.93
C ALA A 748 -12.64 33.71 6.72
N SER A 749 -11.58 34.11 5.98
CA SER A 749 -11.40 35.51 5.54
C SER A 749 -10.18 35.70 4.61
N GLU A 750 -10.08 35.00 3.47
CA GLU A 750 -9.02 35.34 2.51
C GLU A 750 -9.54 35.52 1.08
N SER A 751 -9.25 36.69 0.50
CA SER A 751 -9.69 37.05 -0.85
C SER A 751 -8.91 36.25 -1.91
N LYS A 752 -9.42 36.17 -3.15
CA LYS A 752 -8.68 35.56 -4.28
C LYS A 752 -7.28 36.16 -4.47
N LYS A 753 -7.07 37.42 -4.06
CA LYS A 753 -5.75 38.07 -4.11
C LYS A 753 -4.81 37.51 -3.05
N ASP A 754 -5.31 37.15 -1.87
CA ASP A 754 -4.51 36.64 -0.76
C ASP A 754 -4.06 35.20 -1.03
N LYS A 755 -4.95 34.37 -1.59
CA LYS A 755 -4.61 33.02 -2.09
C LYS A 755 -3.56 33.06 -3.20
N LEU A 756 -3.71 34.00 -4.15
CA LEU A 756 -2.70 34.19 -5.20
C LEU A 756 -1.38 34.69 -4.62
N LYS A 757 -1.40 35.58 -3.62
CA LYS A 757 -0.20 36.09 -2.96
C LYS A 757 0.51 35.01 -2.15
N ALA A 758 -0.22 34.14 -1.46
CA ALA A 758 0.31 32.98 -0.75
C ALA A 758 0.98 32.00 -1.73
N PHE A 759 0.27 31.63 -2.81
CA PHE A 759 0.84 30.79 -3.88
C PHE A 759 2.10 31.42 -4.48
N MET A 760 2.07 32.70 -4.85
CA MET A 760 3.24 33.38 -5.45
C MET A 760 4.44 33.42 -4.49
N ARG A 761 4.18 33.58 -3.18
CA ARG A 761 5.23 33.55 -2.16
C ARG A 761 5.84 32.16 -2.04
N GLU A 762 5.02 31.12 -1.90
CA GLU A 762 5.49 29.73 -1.82
C GLU A 762 6.20 29.29 -3.08
N TRP A 763 5.62 29.60 -4.25
CA TRP A 763 6.20 29.34 -5.55
C TRP A 763 7.59 29.98 -5.70
N PHE A 764 7.73 31.25 -5.28
CA PHE A 764 9.02 31.93 -5.30
C PHE A 764 10.01 31.29 -4.32
N LEU A 765 9.59 30.93 -3.10
CA LEU A 765 10.44 30.28 -2.11
C LEU A 765 10.97 28.92 -2.59
N VAL A 766 10.21 28.20 -3.41
CA VAL A 766 10.67 26.96 -4.05
C VAL A 766 11.62 27.27 -5.21
N ASN A 767 11.23 28.12 -6.16
CA ASN A 767 11.92 28.24 -7.44
C ASN A 767 13.02 29.33 -7.50
N TRP A 768 13.24 30.14 -6.45
CA TRP A 768 14.15 31.30 -6.54
C TRP A 768 15.59 30.93 -6.87
N LYS A 769 16.06 29.75 -6.43
CA LYS A 769 17.43 29.27 -6.72
C LYS A 769 17.60 29.02 -8.21
N ASP A 770 16.62 28.36 -8.82
CA ASP A 770 16.63 28.06 -10.24
C ASP A 770 16.47 29.33 -11.08
N LEU A 771 15.59 30.25 -10.68
CA LEU A 771 15.47 31.55 -11.33
C LEU A 771 16.79 32.35 -11.29
N SER A 772 17.49 32.31 -10.16
CA SER A 772 18.79 32.97 -10.00
C SER A 772 19.87 32.29 -10.86
N CYS A 773 19.88 30.96 -10.89
CA CYS A 773 20.79 30.18 -11.74
C CYS A 773 20.53 30.45 -13.22
N MET A 774 19.28 30.45 -13.66
CA MET A 774 18.88 30.77 -15.03
C MET A 774 19.31 32.17 -15.44
N ALA A 775 19.12 33.17 -14.56
CA ALA A 775 19.57 34.53 -14.80
C ALA A 775 21.10 34.60 -14.94
N PHE A 776 21.83 33.90 -14.08
CA PHE A 776 23.29 33.82 -14.15
C PHE A 776 23.77 33.14 -15.44
N VAL A 777 23.23 31.96 -15.78
CA VAL A 777 23.59 31.25 -17.01
C VAL A 777 23.22 32.06 -18.25
N GLY A 778 22.07 32.72 -18.25
CA GLY A 778 21.67 33.64 -19.30
C GLY A 778 22.63 34.81 -19.45
N ALA A 779 23.07 35.42 -18.34
CA ALA A 779 24.07 36.49 -18.34
C ALA A 779 25.44 36.01 -18.84
N VAL A 780 25.85 34.79 -18.47
CA VAL A 780 27.08 34.16 -18.99
C VAL A 780 26.97 33.93 -20.50
N ALA A 781 25.87 33.34 -20.97
CA ALA A 781 25.64 33.13 -22.40
C ALA A 781 25.63 34.45 -23.18
N PHE A 782 24.99 35.49 -22.63
CA PHE A 782 24.99 36.84 -23.20
C PHE A 782 26.40 37.45 -23.24
N GLY A 783 27.19 37.26 -22.18
CA GLY A 783 28.58 37.70 -22.11
C GLY A 783 29.47 36.99 -23.13
N ILE A 784 29.34 35.66 -23.27
CA ILE A 784 30.05 34.87 -24.28
C ILE A 784 29.65 35.31 -25.68
N TYR A 785 28.36 35.55 -25.94
CA TYR A 785 27.88 36.00 -27.24
C TYR A 785 28.53 37.33 -27.66
N HIS A 786 28.70 38.27 -26.74
CA HIS A 786 29.35 39.57 -26.99
C HIS A 786 30.87 39.55 -26.83
N SER A 787 31.46 38.42 -26.40
CA SER A 787 32.92 38.30 -26.28
C SER A 787 33.58 38.24 -27.66
N PRO A 788 34.84 38.70 -27.79
CA PRO A 788 35.57 38.55 -29.04
C PRO A 788 35.81 37.07 -29.36
N VAL A 789 35.80 36.72 -30.65
CA VAL A 789 36.07 35.35 -31.12
C VAL A 789 37.52 34.99 -30.78
N ILE A 790 37.71 33.90 -30.04
CA ILE A 790 39.02 33.50 -29.51
C ILE A 790 39.84 32.70 -30.54
N ILE A 791 39.16 32.08 -31.52
CA ILE A 791 39.80 31.20 -32.50
C ILE A 791 39.90 31.84 -33.87
N THR A 792 41.11 31.78 -34.41
CA THR A 792 41.44 32.26 -35.75
C THR A 792 41.29 31.12 -36.75
N ARG A 793 40.41 31.30 -37.74
CA ARG A 793 40.30 30.42 -38.90
C ARG A 793 40.98 31.04 -40.10
N THR A 794 41.52 30.19 -40.96
CA THR A 794 42.03 30.62 -42.25
C THR A 794 41.04 30.31 -43.37
N PHE A 795 40.99 31.17 -44.38
CA PHE A 795 40.23 30.99 -45.61
C PHE A 795 41.15 31.24 -46.82
N PRO A 796 40.96 30.51 -47.93
CA PRO A 796 41.79 30.72 -49.10
C PRO A 796 41.38 31.97 -49.86
N VAL A 797 42.36 32.72 -50.34
CA VAL A 797 42.19 33.83 -51.29
C VAL A 797 43.14 33.59 -52.47
N THR A 798 42.55 33.43 -53.66
CA THR A 798 43.30 33.23 -54.92
C THR A 798 42.99 34.28 -55.96
N PHE A 799 41.96 35.11 -55.73
CA PHE A 799 41.63 36.20 -56.63
C PHE A 799 42.64 37.35 -56.44
N ASP A 800 43.26 37.78 -57.53
CA ASP A 800 43.86 39.10 -57.61
C ASP A 800 42.81 40.10 -58.13
N ALA A 801 43.14 41.39 -58.18
CA ALA A 801 42.20 42.42 -58.68
C ALA A 801 41.77 42.21 -60.15
N THR A 802 42.29 41.18 -60.83
CA THR A 802 42.07 40.86 -62.25
C THR A 802 41.42 39.50 -62.52
N SER A 803 41.58 38.48 -61.67
CA SER A 803 41.12 37.10 -61.96
C SER A 803 39.68 36.78 -61.50
N GLY A 804 39.24 37.32 -60.36
CA GLY A 804 37.89 37.07 -59.83
C GLY A 804 37.59 35.62 -59.38
N ASP A 805 38.59 34.73 -59.37
CA ASP A 805 38.41 33.30 -59.07
C ASP A 805 38.15 33.05 -57.58
N ILE A 806 37.00 32.44 -57.27
CA ILE A 806 36.59 32.08 -55.89
C ILE A 806 36.83 30.59 -55.64
N VAL A 807 37.75 30.25 -54.73
CA VAL A 807 38.08 28.86 -54.35
C VAL A 807 36.89 28.12 -53.72
N TYR A 808 36.15 28.79 -52.85
CA TYR A 808 34.97 28.24 -52.17
C TYR A 808 33.72 29.08 -52.47
N PRO A 809 33.01 28.78 -53.56
CA PRO A 809 31.80 29.51 -53.96
C PRO A 809 30.73 29.55 -52.87
N GLN A 810 30.71 28.55 -51.97
CA GLN A 810 29.77 28.52 -50.85
C GLN A 810 29.91 29.68 -49.86
N TRP A 811 30.99 30.47 -49.89
CA TRP A 811 31.22 31.64 -49.01
C TRP A 811 31.07 32.99 -49.72
N ALA A 812 30.68 32.99 -50.99
CA ALA A 812 30.58 34.17 -51.84
C ALA A 812 29.15 34.60 -52.18
N TYR A 813 28.15 34.13 -51.42
CA TYR A 813 26.78 34.64 -51.56
C TYR A 813 26.71 36.12 -51.11
N PRO A 814 25.82 36.93 -51.67
CA PRO A 814 25.62 38.30 -51.19
C PRO A 814 24.97 38.31 -49.80
N ASP A 815 25.32 39.28 -48.95
CA ASP A 815 24.64 39.53 -47.68
C ASP A 815 23.23 40.09 -47.93
N ARG A 816 22.21 39.28 -47.63
CA ARG A 816 20.79 39.60 -47.86
C ARG A 816 20.07 40.06 -46.60
N GLY A 817 20.76 40.13 -45.47
CA GLY A 817 20.11 40.25 -44.15
C GLY A 817 19.37 38.96 -43.75
N TRP A 818 18.71 38.97 -42.59
CA TRP A 818 17.96 37.81 -42.07
C TRP A 818 16.45 38.09 -42.10
N ILE A 819 15.65 37.21 -42.72
CA ILE A 819 14.18 37.24 -42.69
C ILE A 819 13.66 37.29 -41.26
N LEU A 820 14.26 36.47 -40.39
CA LEU A 820 13.94 36.43 -38.97
C LEU A 820 15.20 36.76 -38.16
N PRO A 821 15.24 37.90 -37.45
CA PRO A 821 16.35 38.21 -36.54
C PRO A 821 16.49 37.19 -35.41
N SER A 822 17.73 36.97 -34.93
CA SER A 822 18.01 35.94 -33.91
C SER A 822 17.27 36.16 -32.60
N TRP A 823 17.21 37.40 -32.12
CA TRP A 823 16.49 37.74 -30.90
C TRP A 823 14.99 37.46 -31.02
N LEU A 824 14.40 37.72 -32.20
CA LEU A 824 12.98 37.51 -32.46
C LEU A 824 12.67 36.01 -32.57
N SER A 825 13.55 35.24 -33.20
CA SER A 825 13.45 33.77 -33.21
C SER A 825 13.49 33.19 -31.79
N GLY A 826 14.40 33.67 -30.94
CA GLY A 826 14.46 33.30 -29.53
C GLY A 826 13.18 33.64 -28.77
N LEU A 827 12.69 34.88 -28.94
CA LEU A 827 11.46 35.34 -28.29
C LEU A 827 10.24 34.51 -28.71
N ILE A 828 10.06 34.25 -30.00
CA ILE A 828 8.94 33.45 -30.53
C ILE A 828 9.00 32.01 -29.99
N SER A 829 10.19 31.43 -29.92
CA SER A 829 10.40 30.06 -29.43
C SER A 829 10.08 29.89 -27.95
N ILE A 830 10.05 30.98 -27.17
CA ILE A 830 9.65 30.98 -25.76
C ILE A 830 8.19 31.40 -25.60
N ALA A 831 7.80 32.51 -26.23
CA ALA A 831 6.49 33.14 -26.02
C ALA A 831 5.33 32.28 -26.54
N ILE A 832 5.46 31.66 -27.72
CA ILE A 832 4.39 30.84 -28.28
C ILE A 832 4.08 29.63 -27.39
N PRO A 833 5.06 28.81 -26.96
CA PRO A 833 4.80 27.74 -26.00
C PRO A 833 4.14 28.23 -24.71
N ILE A 834 4.64 29.33 -24.11
CA ILE A 834 4.06 29.88 -22.87
C ILE A 834 2.59 30.26 -23.04
N ILE A 835 2.24 30.93 -24.14
CA ILE A 835 0.85 31.29 -24.43
C ILE A 835 -0.02 30.02 -24.52
N ILE A 836 0.47 28.96 -25.18
CA ILE A 836 -0.24 27.68 -25.28
C ILE A 836 -0.44 27.05 -23.90
N TYR A 837 0.59 27.05 -23.04
CA TYR A 837 0.48 26.50 -21.67
C TYR A 837 -0.53 27.27 -20.83
N ILE A 838 -0.56 28.61 -20.94
CA ILE A 838 -1.50 29.48 -20.23
C ILE A 838 -2.93 29.23 -20.73
N VAL A 839 -3.15 29.20 -22.05
CA VAL A 839 -4.47 28.91 -22.63
C VAL A 839 -4.95 27.52 -22.23
N ALA A 840 -4.05 26.53 -22.16
CA ALA A 840 -4.39 25.18 -21.72
C ALA A 840 -4.90 25.12 -20.27
N GLN A 841 -4.58 26.11 -19.41
CA GLN A 841 -5.08 26.16 -18.04
C GLN A 841 -6.59 26.38 -17.94
N ILE A 842 -7.25 26.83 -19.01
CA ILE A 842 -8.72 26.83 -19.10
C ILE A 842 -9.28 25.42 -18.84
N LYS A 843 -8.57 24.38 -19.28
CA LYS A 843 -8.94 22.97 -19.09
C LYS A 843 -8.14 22.26 -18.01
N ILE A 844 -6.82 22.46 -17.95
CA ILE A 844 -5.92 21.73 -17.03
C ILE A 844 -6.05 22.23 -15.58
N LYS A 845 -6.32 23.53 -15.37
CA LYS A 845 -6.53 24.16 -14.06
C LYS A 845 -5.43 23.83 -13.02
N SER A 846 -4.18 23.72 -13.45
CA SER A 846 -3.04 23.44 -12.56
C SER A 846 -1.94 24.47 -12.75
N ALA A 847 -1.82 25.39 -11.80
CA ALA A 847 -0.76 26.40 -11.78
C ALA A 847 0.65 25.76 -11.68
N TRP A 848 0.74 24.61 -11.00
CA TRP A 848 1.99 23.86 -10.86
C TRP A 848 2.43 23.23 -12.19
N ASP A 849 1.51 22.64 -12.95
CA ASP A 849 1.81 22.12 -14.29
C ASP A 849 2.21 23.24 -15.25
N ALA A 850 1.48 24.38 -15.22
CA ALA A 850 1.83 25.55 -16.00
C ALA A 850 3.24 26.07 -15.66
N SER A 851 3.56 26.14 -14.37
CA SER A 851 4.89 26.52 -13.89
C SER A 851 5.98 25.61 -14.44
N ASN A 852 5.84 24.29 -14.30
CA ASN A 852 6.84 23.33 -14.76
C ASN A 852 7.04 23.35 -16.28
N ALA A 853 5.96 23.55 -17.05
CA ALA A 853 6.04 23.72 -18.50
C ALA A 853 6.78 25.00 -18.90
N ILE A 854 6.50 26.13 -18.22
CA ILE A 854 7.15 27.42 -18.46
C ILE A 854 8.64 27.35 -18.07
N ILE A 855 8.96 26.88 -16.87
CA ILE A 855 10.33 26.75 -16.38
C ILE A 855 11.12 25.78 -17.27
N GLY A 856 10.58 24.60 -17.57
CA GLY A 856 11.24 23.60 -18.41
C GLY A 856 11.51 24.09 -19.83
N THR A 857 10.59 24.86 -20.43
CA THR A 857 10.82 25.48 -21.75
C THR A 857 11.95 26.51 -21.69
N ASN A 858 12.00 27.32 -20.62
CA ASN A 858 13.09 28.28 -20.45
C ASN A 858 14.43 27.60 -20.19
N TRP A 859 14.47 26.50 -19.40
CA TRP A 859 15.68 25.69 -19.22
C TRP A 859 16.22 25.19 -20.55
N SER A 860 15.33 24.62 -21.39
CA SER A 860 15.67 24.12 -22.72
C SER A 860 16.35 25.21 -23.56
N VAL A 861 15.72 26.38 -23.68
CA VAL A 861 16.22 27.46 -24.54
C VAL A 861 17.49 28.11 -23.98
N ILE A 862 17.59 28.34 -22.66
CA ILE A 862 18.77 28.96 -22.03
C ILE A 862 19.99 28.04 -22.14
N LEU A 863 19.84 26.75 -21.84
CA LEU A 863 20.93 25.77 -21.96
C LEU A 863 21.34 25.58 -23.42
N ALA A 864 20.37 25.47 -24.34
CA ALA A 864 20.66 25.37 -25.76
C ALA A 864 21.41 26.61 -26.27
N SER A 865 21.02 27.80 -25.80
CA SER A 865 21.70 29.05 -26.12
C SER A 865 23.13 29.05 -25.59
N LEU A 866 23.37 28.65 -24.33
CA LEU A 866 24.72 28.56 -23.75
C LEU A 866 25.65 27.66 -24.60
N PHE A 867 25.19 26.45 -24.93
CA PHE A 867 25.96 25.51 -25.74
C PHE A 867 26.24 26.08 -27.13
N GLN A 868 25.20 26.64 -27.77
CA GLN A 868 25.32 27.21 -29.10
C GLN A 868 26.25 28.42 -29.13
N VAL A 869 26.15 29.38 -28.20
CA VAL A 869 27.03 30.56 -28.20
C VAL A 869 28.46 30.18 -27.88
N THR A 870 28.67 29.19 -27.01
CA THR A 870 30.02 28.68 -26.68
C THR A 870 30.66 28.04 -27.91
N LEU A 871 29.97 27.10 -28.57
CA LEU A 871 30.47 26.50 -29.82
C LEU A 871 30.62 27.54 -30.93
N LYS A 872 29.77 28.55 -30.94
CA LYS A 872 29.86 29.64 -31.91
C LYS A 872 31.14 30.48 -31.77
N GLN A 873 31.60 30.73 -30.55
CA GLN A 873 32.86 31.44 -30.30
C GLN A 873 34.09 30.52 -30.37
N LEU A 874 33.95 29.24 -29.99
CA LEU A 874 35.07 28.29 -29.90
C LEU A 874 35.26 27.40 -31.14
N VAL A 875 34.25 27.27 -31.99
CA VAL A 875 34.37 26.50 -33.23
C VAL A 875 34.21 27.48 -34.37
N GLY A 876 33.11 28.23 -34.37
CA GLY A 876 32.81 29.21 -35.41
C GLY A 876 32.68 28.58 -36.80
N GLY A 877 32.61 29.41 -37.82
CA GLY A 877 32.49 28.97 -39.21
C GLY A 877 32.09 30.14 -40.10
N PHE A 878 32.55 30.11 -41.35
CA PHE A 878 32.20 31.14 -42.31
C PHE A 878 30.76 30.97 -42.77
N ARG A 879 29.98 32.05 -42.67
CA ARG A 879 28.64 32.10 -43.24
C ARG A 879 28.72 32.07 -44.76
N PRO A 880 27.65 31.66 -45.46
CA PRO A 880 27.66 31.65 -46.91
C PRO A 880 27.93 33.01 -47.56
N TYR A 881 27.70 34.12 -46.84
CA TYR A 881 28.00 35.48 -47.28
C TYR A 881 29.32 36.07 -46.76
N PHE A 882 30.20 35.26 -46.18
CA PHE A 882 31.40 35.75 -45.50
C PHE A 882 32.31 36.64 -46.37
N LEU A 883 32.56 36.27 -47.63
CA LEU A 883 33.47 37.03 -48.51
C LEU A 883 32.92 38.42 -48.86
N ASP A 884 31.60 38.55 -49.02
CA ASP A 884 30.92 39.82 -49.27
C ASP A 884 31.06 40.78 -48.07
N VAL A 885 31.06 40.24 -46.85
CA VAL A 885 31.28 41.04 -45.64
C VAL A 885 32.75 41.32 -45.37
N CYS A 886 33.66 40.36 -45.57
CA CYS A 886 35.07 40.51 -45.25
C CYS A 886 35.76 41.54 -46.16
N MET A 887 35.43 41.57 -47.46
CA MET A 887 36.09 42.42 -48.46
C MET A 887 37.63 42.32 -48.35
N PRO A 888 38.23 41.13 -48.58
CA PRO A 888 39.62 40.87 -48.26
C PRO A 888 40.60 41.66 -49.15
N ASP A 889 41.60 42.29 -48.54
CA ASP A 889 42.72 42.96 -49.20
C ASP A 889 44.04 42.31 -48.78
N ILE A 890 44.63 41.54 -49.71
CA ILE A 890 45.87 40.78 -49.51
C ILE A 890 47.05 41.70 -49.17
N SER A 891 47.02 42.97 -49.58
CA SER A 891 48.12 43.91 -49.29
C SER A 891 48.32 44.14 -47.80
N LEU A 892 47.24 44.00 -47.00
CA LEU A 892 47.26 44.14 -45.55
C LEU A 892 47.98 42.99 -44.84
N ALA A 893 48.16 41.82 -45.48
CA ALA A 893 48.83 40.67 -44.87
C ALA A 893 50.29 40.96 -44.48
N LYS A 894 50.94 41.94 -45.12
CA LYS A 894 52.31 42.35 -44.79
C LYS A 894 52.39 43.20 -43.52
N SER A 895 51.39 44.04 -43.27
CA SER A 895 51.34 44.95 -42.11
C SER A 895 50.57 44.37 -40.92
N HIS A 896 49.59 43.50 -41.18
CA HIS A 896 48.76 42.82 -40.20
C HIS A 896 49.00 41.30 -40.30
N ASN A 897 49.90 40.78 -39.45
CA ASN A 897 50.14 39.34 -39.32
C ASN A 897 50.35 38.96 -37.85
N LYS A 898 49.44 39.40 -36.98
CA LYS A 898 49.55 39.18 -35.53
C LYS A 898 49.42 37.70 -35.18
N THR A 899 48.58 36.98 -35.92
CA THR A 899 48.35 35.54 -35.75
C THR A 899 49.44 34.66 -36.36
N GLY A 900 50.28 35.19 -37.26
CA GLY A 900 51.29 34.41 -37.98
C GLY A 900 50.71 33.46 -39.03
N LEU A 901 49.39 33.55 -39.31
CA LEU A 901 48.64 32.63 -40.16
C LEU A 901 48.20 33.27 -41.49
N ASN A 902 48.75 34.42 -41.87
CA ASN A 902 48.49 35.03 -43.17
C ASN A 902 49.48 34.55 -44.22
N GLY A 903 48.98 34.11 -45.37
CA GLY A 903 49.78 33.58 -46.46
C GLY A 903 50.46 32.27 -46.09
N VAL A 904 49.70 31.34 -45.48
CA VAL A 904 50.17 30.01 -45.05
C VAL A 904 49.52 28.88 -45.86
N GLY A 905 49.90 27.63 -45.59
CA GLY A 905 49.29 26.44 -46.17
C GLY A 905 49.75 26.13 -47.61
N PHE A 906 49.05 25.21 -48.27
CA PHE A 906 49.37 24.80 -49.65
C PHE A 906 49.23 26.00 -50.61
N TYR A 907 50.26 26.29 -51.40
CA TYR A 907 50.39 27.52 -52.22
C TYR A 907 50.33 28.86 -51.47
N GLN A 908 50.44 28.87 -50.13
CA GLN A 908 50.42 30.12 -49.33
C GLN A 908 49.15 30.97 -49.54
N ILE A 909 48.03 30.32 -49.88
CA ILE A 909 46.77 31.02 -50.19
C ILE A 909 45.87 31.21 -48.98
N MET A 910 46.24 30.73 -47.79
CA MET A 910 45.38 30.77 -46.61
C MET A 910 45.62 32.05 -45.80
N TYR A 911 44.56 32.81 -45.54
CA TYR A 911 44.60 34.08 -44.82
C TYR A 911 43.58 34.13 -43.68
N THR A 912 43.80 35.01 -42.71
CA THR A 912 42.90 35.23 -41.56
C THR A 912 42.07 36.49 -41.76
N THR A 913 41.14 36.78 -40.84
CA THR A 913 40.32 38.01 -40.90
C THR A 913 41.10 39.31 -40.76
N GLU A 914 42.42 39.26 -40.49
CA GLU A 914 43.29 40.45 -40.42
C GLU A 914 43.40 41.20 -41.76
N ILE A 915 43.08 40.53 -42.88
CA ILE A 915 43.06 41.12 -44.22
C ILE A 915 41.69 41.69 -44.61
N CYS A 916 40.66 41.56 -43.78
CA CYS A 916 39.33 42.09 -44.08
C CYS A 916 39.32 43.62 -43.94
N THR A 917 38.69 44.34 -44.89
CA THR A 917 38.64 45.82 -44.91
C THR A 917 37.35 46.41 -44.31
N GLN A 918 36.41 45.56 -43.89
CA GLN A 918 35.13 45.98 -43.32
C GLN A 918 35.30 46.87 -42.08
N PRO A 919 34.77 48.11 -42.10
CA PRO A 919 34.94 49.07 -41.01
C PRO A 919 34.16 48.70 -39.75
N ASP A 920 33.10 47.88 -39.85
CA ASP A 920 32.32 47.41 -38.70
C ASP A 920 32.81 46.03 -38.22
N PRO A 921 33.54 45.96 -37.09
CA PRO A 921 34.07 44.70 -36.56
C PRO A 921 32.96 43.70 -36.18
N SER A 922 31.77 44.20 -35.82
CA SER A 922 30.64 43.35 -35.44
C SER A 922 30.09 42.56 -36.63
N ARG A 923 30.14 43.13 -37.84
CA ARG A 923 29.75 42.43 -39.07
C ARG A 923 30.73 41.31 -39.42
N ILE A 924 32.03 41.55 -39.30
CA ILE A 924 33.05 40.50 -39.48
C ILE A 924 32.85 39.39 -38.45
N GLN A 925 32.69 39.76 -37.18
CA GLN A 925 32.44 38.81 -36.09
C GLN A 925 31.20 37.94 -36.37
N ASN A 926 30.10 38.54 -36.82
CA ASN A 926 28.89 37.80 -37.19
C ASN A 926 29.11 36.87 -38.39
N ALA A 927 29.91 37.28 -39.38
CA ALA A 927 30.18 36.52 -40.60
C ALA A 927 31.05 35.27 -40.36
N ILE A 928 31.90 35.27 -39.32
CA ILE A 928 32.77 34.14 -38.94
C ILE A 928 32.19 33.23 -37.84
N THR A 929 31.00 33.55 -37.35
CA THR A 929 30.30 32.83 -36.27
C THR A 929 29.04 32.13 -36.79
N SER A 930 29.19 31.34 -37.87
CA SER A 930 28.07 30.59 -38.46
C SER A 930 27.66 29.39 -37.63
N PHE A 931 28.59 28.50 -37.28
CA PHE A 931 28.28 27.23 -36.63
C PHE A 931 28.20 27.36 -35.11
N PRO A 932 27.19 26.81 -34.43
CA PRO A 932 25.90 26.34 -34.96
C PRO A 932 24.87 27.49 -35.06
N SER A 933 23.77 27.26 -35.79
CA SER A 933 22.69 28.24 -35.98
C SER A 933 21.90 28.50 -34.69
N GLY A 934 21.94 29.73 -34.18
CA GLY A 934 21.18 30.13 -32.99
C GLY A 934 19.67 30.16 -33.19
N HIS A 935 19.19 30.57 -34.38
CA HIS A 935 17.77 30.54 -34.73
C HIS A 935 17.21 29.12 -34.65
N THR A 936 17.92 28.18 -35.29
CA THR A 936 17.53 26.77 -35.34
C THR A 936 17.61 26.15 -33.95
N THR A 937 18.66 26.44 -33.19
CA THR A 937 18.79 25.95 -31.81
C THR A 937 17.64 26.40 -30.92
N ALA A 938 17.32 27.70 -30.91
CA ALA A 938 16.22 28.21 -30.10
C ALA A 938 14.87 27.63 -30.53
N ALA A 939 14.61 27.53 -31.84
CA ALA A 939 13.38 26.98 -32.39
C ALA A 939 13.17 25.52 -32.01
N PHE A 940 14.18 24.66 -32.20
CA PHE A 940 14.08 23.25 -31.83
C PHE A 940 14.07 23.02 -30.31
N ALA A 941 14.68 23.92 -29.52
CA ALA A 941 14.62 23.87 -28.06
C ALA A 941 13.21 24.19 -27.52
N GLY A 942 12.61 25.29 -27.99
CA GLY A 942 11.29 25.75 -27.54
C GLY A 942 10.14 24.92 -28.10
N PHE A 943 10.07 24.79 -29.43
CA PHE A 943 9.02 24.02 -30.08
C PHE A 943 9.18 22.50 -29.92
N GLY A 944 10.40 22.00 -29.75
CA GLY A 944 10.64 20.60 -29.40
C GLY A 944 10.09 20.25 -28.02
N PHE A 945 10.27 21.14 -27.03
CA PHE A 945 9.66 20.97 -25.71
C PHE A 945 8.12 20.99 -25.82
N LEU A 946 7.56 21.95 -26.57
CA LEU A 946 6.12 22.04 -26.78
C LEU A 946 5.55 20.78 -27.45
N PHE A 947 6.27 20.18 -28.41
CA PHE A 947 5.91 18.91 -29.03
C PHE A 947 5.81 17.78 -28.00
N LEU A 948 6.81 17.65 -27.12
CA LEU A 948 6.80 16.63 -26.04
C LEU A 948 5.64 16.88 -25.06
N TRP A 949 5.42 18.13 -24.68
CA TRP A 949 4.33 18.53 -23.80
C TRP A 949 2.95 18.21 -24.41
N LEU A 950 2.74 18.52 -25.69
CA LEU A 950 1.50 18.20 -26.40
C LEU A 950 1.27 16.69 -26.50
N ASN A 951 2.31 15.90 -26.76
CA ASN A 951 2.20 14.44 -26.72
C ASN A 951 1.70 13.96 -25.35
N ALA A 952 2.31 14.44 -24.26
CA ALA A 952 1.96 14.02 -22.92
C ALA A 952 0.53 14.43 -22.51
N LYS A 953 0.10 15.64 -22.87
CA LYS A 953 -1.25 16.14 -22.51
C LYS A 953 -2.36 15.62 -23.42
N LEU A 954 -2.08 15.38 -24.71
CA LEU A 954 -3.07 14.84 -25.65
C LEU A 954 -3.09 13.32 -25.72
N LYS A 955 -2.07 12.65 -25.15
CA LYS A 955 -1.90 11.19 -25.12
C LYS A 955 -1.86 10.60 -26.54
N VAL A 956 -1.02 11.18 -27.39
CA VAL A 956 -0.90 10.77 -28.80
C VAL A 956 -0.26 9.39 -28.92
N TRP A 957 0.81 9.11 -28.17
CA TRP A 957 1.45 7.80 -28.11
C TRP A 957 1.13 7.05 -26.81
N ALA A 958 -0.16 6.99 -26.45
CA ALA A 958 -0.65 6.16 -25.35
C ALA A 958 -1.03 4.73 -25.83
N ASP A 959 -1.56 3.90 -24.92
CA ASP A 959 -2.00 2.52 -25.16
C ASP A 959 -3.29 2.39 -26.00
N HIS A 960 -3.74 3.50 -26.60
CA HIS A 960 -4.91 3.54 -27.46
C HIS A 960 -4.67 4.37 -28.73
N LYS A 961 -5.47 4.16 -29.77
CA LYS A 961 -5.42 4.94 -31.02
C LYS A 961 -5.82 6.41 -30.79
N PRO A 962 -4.97 7.41 -31.06
CA PRO A 962 -5.35 8.82 -30.94
C PRO A 962 -6.24 9.26 -32.11
N ALA A 963 -7.07 10.28 -31.87
CA ALA A 963 -7.75 10.98 -32.95
C ALA A 963 -6.74 11.75 -33.83
N PHE A 964 -6.92 11.76 -35.15
CA PHE A 964 -5.97 12.36 -36.09
C PHE A 964 -5.70 13.85 -35.81
N TRP A 965 -6.70 14.61 -35.34
CA TRP A 965 -6.51 16.01 -34.99
C TRP A 965 -5.52 16.20 -33.82
N LYS A 966 -5.47 15.26 -32.85
CA LYS A 966 -4.49 15.28 -31.75
C LYS A 966 -3.08 15.08 -32.30
N LEU A 967 -2.91 14.11 -33.20
CA LEU A 967 -1.65 13.85 -33.89
C LEU A 967 -1.20 15.09 -34.69
N PHE A 968 -2.09 15.68 -35.48
CA PHE A 968 -1.82 16.90 -36.24
C PHE A 968 -1.35 18.05 -35.34
N LEU A 969 -2.09 18.36 -34.26
CA LEU A 969 -1.72 19.41 -33.33
C LEU A 969 -0.36 19.16 -32.67
N THR A 970 -0.05 17.92 -32.31
CA THR A 970 1.24 17.57 -31.72
C THR A 970 2.41 17.86 -32.65
N PHE A 971 2.27 17.68 -33.97
CA PHE A 971 3.37 17.90 -34.95
C PHE A 971 3.53 19.36 -35.42
N LEU A 972 2.54 20.24 -35.20
CA LEU A 972 2.62 21.65 -35.60
C LEU A 972 3.85 22.40 -35.07
N PRO A 973 4.27 22.25 -33.79
CA PRO A 973 5.48 22.91 -33.29
C PRO A 973 6.74 22.51 -34.06
N LEU A 974 6.90 21.23 -34.41
CA LEU A 974 8.06 20.75 -35.17
C LEU A 974 8.07 21.32 -36.58
N LEU A 975 6.91 21.41 -37.23
CA LEU A 975 6.78 22.07 -38.52
C LEU A 975 7.22 23.54 -38.45
N ALA A 976 6.80 24.27 -37.41
CA ALA A 976 7.23 25.66 -37.20
C ALA A 976 8.74 25.79 -37.02
N ALA A 977 9.37 24.89 -36.26
CA ALA A 977 10.83 24.87 -36.09
C ALA A 977 11.57 24.59 -37.40
N VAL A 978 11.07 23.66 -38.22
CA VAL A 978 11.65 23.35 -39.54
C VAL A 978 11.51 24.52 -40.51
N LEU A 979 10.40 25.25 -40.48
CA LEU A 979 10.22 26.44 -41.32
C LEU A 979 11.20 27.57 -40.95
N ILE A 980 11.41 27.81 -39.65
CA ILE A 980 12.43 28.77 -39.17
C ILE A 980 13.84 28.31 -39.56
N ALA A 981 14.12 27.01 -39.50
CA ALA A 981 15.40 26.47 -39.93
C ALA A 981 15.63 26.63 -41.44
N GLY A 982 14.59 26.32 -42.24
CA GLY A 982 14.63 26.40 -43.70
C GLY A 982 14.84 27.82 -44.20
N SER A 983 14.25 28.85 -43.56
CA SER A 983 14.43 30.24 -43.99
C SER A 983 15.89 30.70 -44.00
N LEU A 984 16.74 30.12 -43.13
CA LEU A 984 18.16 30.46 -43.05
C LEU A 984 18.97 29.98 -44.26
N THR A 985 18.47 28.97 -44.97
CA THR A 985 19.05 28.55 -46.26
C THR A 985 18.66 29.50 -47.38
N ILE A 986 17.45 30.06 -47.33
CA ILE A 986 16.92 30.99 -48.34
C ILE A 986 17.70 32.31 -48.29
N ASP A 987 17.97 32.81 -47.09
CA ASP A 987 18.73 34.04 -46.87
C ASP A 987 20.24 33.85 -46.98
N ALA A 988 20.70 32.63 -47.24
CA ALA A 988 22.12 32.25 -47.21
C ALA A 988 22.80 32.62 -45.87
N ALA A 989 22.04 32.63 -44.77
CA ALA A 989 22.52 33.04 -43.46
C ALA A 989 23.34 31.95 -42.75
N HIS A 990 23.09 30.69 -43.10
CA HIS A 990 23.71 29.50 -42.53
C HIS A 990 23.83 28.39 -43.58
N ASN A 991 24.85 27.54 -43.44
CA ASN A 991 24.98 26.31 -44.20
C ASN A 991 24.03 25.24 -43.63
N TRP A 992 23.71 24.21 -44.42
CA TRP A 992 22.85 23.11 -43.98
C TRP A 992 23.38 22.40 -42.71
N TYR A 993 24.71 22.29 -42.55
CA TYR A 993 25.31 21.68 -41.35
C TYR A 993 25.22 22.57 -40.11
N ASP A 994 25.19 23.90 -40.27
CA ASP A 994 24.96 24.85 -39.17
C ASP A 994 23.54 24.69 -38.62
N ILE A 995 22.59 24.43 -39.52
CA ILE A 995 21.19 24.18 -39.23
C ILE A 995 21.02 22.82 -38.55
N LEU A 996 21.58 21.75 -39.11
CA LEU A 996 21.51 20.42 -38.48
C LEU A 996 22.17 20.41 -37.10
N GLY A 997 23.35 21.02 -36.96
CA GLY A 997 24.02 21.16 -35.67
C GLY A 997 23.18 21.96 -34.68
N GLY A 998 22.58 23.06 -35.12
CA GLY A 998 21.69 23.86 -34.30
C GLY A 998 20.43 23.10 -33.85
N GLY A 999 19.79 22.39 -34.78
CA GLY A 999 18.60 21.58 -34.52
C GLY A 999 18.88 20.43 -33.56
N PHE A 1000 20.01 19.73 -33.73
CA PHE A 1000 20.45 18.69 -32.83
C PHE A 1000 20.64 19.21 -31.40
N ILE A 1001 21.36 20.32 -31.21
CA ILE A 1001 21.55 20.94 -29.89
C ILE A 1001 20.18 21.30 -29.28
N GLY A 1002 19.30 21.94 -30.04
CA GLY A 1002 17.98 22.32 -29.55
C GLY A 1002 17.13 21.13 -29.12
N THR A 1003 17.08 20.08 -29.94
CA THR A 1003 16.33 18.85 -29.62
C THR A 1003 16.89 18.15 -28.38
N VAL A 1004 18.20 18.01 -28.25
CA VAL A 1004 18.81 17.37 -27.06
C VAL A 1004 18.41 18.13 -25.79
N MET A 1005 18.48 19.46 -25.81
CA MET A 1005 18.12 20.27 -24.64
C MET A 1005 16.61 20.22 -24.35
N ALA A 1006 15.76 20.15 -25.39
CA ALA A 1006 14.32 19.95 -25.20
C ALA A 1006 14.00 18.63 -24.48
N PHE A 1007 14.61 17.52 -24.90
CA PHE A 1007 14.42 16.21 -24.25
C PHE A 1007 14.96 16.19 -22.82
N ALA A 1008 16.15 16.75 -22.61
CA ALA A 1008 16.78 16.82 -21.29
C ALA A 1008 15.92 17.65 -20.33
N SER A 1009 15.57 18.87 -20.70
CA SER A 1009 14.76 19.75 -19.84
C SER A 1009 13.35 19.21 -19.63
N TYR A 1010 12.73 18.57 -20.63
CA TYR A 1010 11.42 17.93 -20.47
C TYR A 1010 11.47 16.81 -19.44
N ARG A 1011 12.48 15.92 -19.52
CA ARG A 1011 12.67 14.85 -18.53
C ARG A 1011 13.05 15.39 -17.14
N SER A 1012 13.71 16.54 -17.07
CA SER A 1012 14.05 17.16 -15.78
C SER A 1012 12.84 17.79 -15.08
N THR A 1013 11.80 18.19 -15.81
CA THR A 1013 10.58 18.78 -15.23
C THR A 1013 9.37 17.84 -15.22
N TYR A 1014 9.39 16.76 -16.01
CA TYR A 1014 8.34 15.74 -16.09
C TYR A 1014 8.90 14.33 -15.90
N ALA A 1015 8.10 13.45 -15.29
CA ALA A 1015 8.57 12.13 -14.90
C ALA A 1015 9.03 11.25 -16.07
N ALA A 1016 8.46 11.35 -17.27
CA ALA A 1016 8.94 10.56 -18.40
C ALA A 1016 8.83 11.34 -19.72
N VAL A 1017 9.58 10.92 -20.73
CA VAL A 1017 9.46 11.50 -22.08
C VAL A 1017 8.37 10.75 -22.85
N TRP A 1018 8.50 9.42 -22.96
CA TRP A 1018 7.64 8.60 -23.82
C TRP A 1018 6.67 7.70 -23.06
N ASP A 1019 6.98 7.30 -21.83
CA ASP A 1019 6.08 6.45 -21.05
C ASP A 1019 4.78 7.20 -20.77
N TRP A 1020 3.73 6.80 -21.47
CA TRP A 1020 2.43 7.47 -21.42
C TRP A 1020 1.82 7.46 -20.01
N ARG A 1021 2.22 6.51 -19.14
CA ARG A 1021 1.76 6.43 -17.76
C ARG A 1021 2.27 7.62 -16.94
N PHE A 1022 3.49 8.10 -17.20
CA PHE A 1022 4.16 9.07 -16.34
C PHE A 1022 4.52 10.39 -17.03
N ASN A 1023 4.53 10.45 -18.37
CA ASN A 1023 5.04 11.60 -19.13
C ASN A 1023 4.30 12.93 -18.91
N HIS A 1024 3.12 12.89 -18.30
CA HIS A 1024 2.27 14.05 -18.05
C HIS A 1024 2.38 14.59 -16.62
N LEU A 1025 3.10 13.88 -15.75
CA LEU A 1025 3.25 14.18 -14.32
C LEU A 1025 4.45 15.10 -14.11
N PRO A 1026 4.24 16.34 -13.63
CA PRO A 1026 5.34 17.25 -13.30
C PRO A 1026 6.09 16.77 -12.05
N LEU A 1027 7.41 16.91 -12.07
CA LEU A 1027 8.28 16.56 -10.94
C LEU A 1027 8.26 17.66 -9.86
N GLN A 1028 8.64 17.31 -8.63
CA GLN A 1028 8.85 18.25 -7.54
C GLN A 1028 10.32 18.27 -7.16
N GLU A 1029 10.86 19.46 -6.86
CA GLU A 1029 12.20 19.58 -6.33
C GLU A 1029 12.30 18.85 -4.99
N THR A 1030 13.38 18.09 -4.77
CA THR A 1030 13.70 17.34 -3.53
C THR A 1030 12.88 16.08 -3.23
N GLU A 1031 11.89 15.74 -4.05
CA GLU A 1031 11.16 14.47 -3.95
C GLU A 1031 11.59 13.48 -5.04
N ALA A 1032 11.92 12.25 -4.65
CA ALA A 1032 12.19 11.19 -5.61
C ALA A 1032 10.88 10.69 -6.22
N PHE A 1033 10.67 10.92 -7.52
CA PHE A 1033 9.54 10.35 -8.23
C PHE A 1033 9.74 8.85 -8.41
N ARG A 1034 8.87 8.05 -7.77
CA ARG A 1034 8.92 6.59 -7.84
C ARG A 1034 8.13 6.11 -9.05
N TYR A 1035 8.84 5.57 -10.04
CA TYR A 1035 8.18 4.83 -11.12
C TYR A 1035 7.63 3.54 -10.54
N GLY A 1036 6.30 3.44 -10.48
CA GLY A 1036 5.67 2.15 -10.20
C GLY A 1036 6.04 1.15 -11.30
N PHE A 1037 6.33 -0.09 -10.89
CA PHE A 1037 6.83 -1.25 -11.65
C PHE A 1037 8.35 -1.35 -11.85
N ASP A 1038 8.96 -2.19 -10.99
CA ASP A 1038 10.21 -2.96 -11.18
C ASP A 1038 11.60 -2.28 -11.16
N GLY A 1039 11.79 -1.10 -10.59
CA GLY A 1039 13.17 -0.65 -10.40
C GLY A 1039 13.36 0.58 -9.53
N ASP A 1040 13.72 0.36 -8.27
CA ASP A 1040 14.78 1.14 -7.60
C ASP A 1040 15.11 0.54 -6.22
N LEU A 1041 15.99 -0.45 -6.23
CA LEU A 1041 16.84 -0.77 -5.07
C LEU A 1041 18.34 -0.58 -5.36
N ASP A 1042 18.75 -0.16 -6.58
CA ASP A 1042 20.18 -0.15 -6.91
C ASP A 1042 20.73 1.02 -7.77
N TYR A 1043 19.90 1.95 -8.26
CA TYR A 1043 20.42 3.02 -9.14
C TYR A 1043 20.85 4.30 -8.41
N GLY A 1044 20.40 4.51 -7.17
CA GLY A 1044 20.79 5.68 -6.39
C GLY A 1044 22.30 5.75 -6.13
N ALA A 1045 22.93 4.58 -5.93
CA ALA A 1045 24.37 4.46 -5.66
C ALA A 1045 25.28 4.85 -6.84
N GLN A 1046 24.72 5.09 -8.03
CA GLN A 1046 25.47 5.42 -9.26
C GLN A 1046 25.37 6.91 -9.65
N THR A 1047 24.72 7.75 -8.84
CA THR A 1047 24.46 9.15 -9.19
C THR A 1047 25.32 10.13 -8.37
N LEU A 1048 25.70 11.25 -9.00
CA LEU A 1048 26.55 12.29 -8.39
C LEU A 1048 25.77 13.31 -7.55
N SER A 1049 24.43 13.28 -7.55
CA SER A 1049 23.60 14.26 -6.85
C SER A 1049 23.10 13.71 -5.50
N MET A 1050 23.10 14.57 -4.47
CA MET A 1050 22.68 14.18 -3.13
C MET A 1050 21.20 13.78 -3.03
N ALA A 1051 20.37 14.21 -3.98
CA ALA A 1051 18.95 13.87 -4.04
C ALA A 1051 18.70 12.39 -4.37
N ALA A 1052 19.70 11.69 -4.91
CA ALA A 1052 19.59 10.29 -5.34
C ALA A 1052 20.58 9.34 -4.64
N GLY A 1053 21.20 9.73 -3.52
CA GLY A 1053 21.86 8.75 -2.62
C GLY A 1053 23.39 8.75 -2.60
N TRP A 1054 24.01 9.89 -2.34
CA TRP A 1054 25.42 9.92 -1.96
C TRP A 1054 25.60 9.57 -0.47
N GLY A 1055 26.42 8.55 -0.16
CA GLY A 1055 26.79 8.17 1.22
C GLY A 1055 26.42 6.74 1.66
N GLY A 1056 25.69 5.98 0.86
CA GLY A 1056 25.47 4.55 1.11
C GLY A 1056 26.75 3.76 0.88
N LYS A 1057 27.20 2.97 1.87
CA LYS A 1057 28.37 2.09 1.72
C LYS A 1057 28.14 1.12 0.55
N LYS A 1058 29.06 1.11 -0.41
CA LYS A 1058 29.13 0.10 -1.49
C LYS A 1058 29.04 -1.31 -0.91
N VAL A 1059 27.99 -2.05 -1.22
CA VAL A 1059 28.04 -3.52 -1.19
C VAL A 1059 28.73 -3.92 -2.48
N ARG A 1060 30.01 -4.27 -2.39
CA ARG A 1060 30.81 -4.75 -3.52
C ARG A 1060 30.40 -6.20 -3.77
N LEU A 1061 29.67 -6.48 -4.86
CA LEU A 1061 29.53 -7.84 -5.34
C LEU A 1061 30.92 -8.38 -5.72
N PRO A 1062 31.25 -9.66 -5.45
CA PRO A 1062 32.57 -10.21 -5.75
C PRO A 1062 32.85 -10.14 -7.26
N GLU A 1063 34.04 -9.65 -7.62
CA GLU A 1063 34.56 -9.64 -8.99
C GLU A 1063 34.64 -11.08 -9.54
N SER A 1064 33.98 -11.29 -10.68
CA SER A 1064 34.12 -12.50 -11.48
C SER A 1064 35.56 -12.64 -11.99
N SER A 1065 36.23 -13.75 -11.66
CA SER A 1065 37.40 -14.20 -12.41
C SER A 1065 37.05 -15.46 -13.20
N SER A 1066 37.20 -15.33 -14.52
CA SER A 1066 37.42 -16.35 -15.56
C SER A 1066 36.45 -17.54 -15.68
N ALA A 1067 35.60 -17.50 -16.71
CA ALA A 1067 35.43 -18.51 -17.80
C ALA A 1067 33.97 -18.51 -18.35
N PRO A 1068 33.69 -19.11 -19.52
CA PRO A 1068 33.65 -18.45 -20.82
C PRO A 1068 32.23 -18.29 -21.41
N VAL A 1069 32.15 -17.48 -22.46
CA VAL A 1069 30.98 -17.30 -23.32
C VAL A 1069 30.44 -18.65 -23.82
N ILE A 1070 29.18 -18.98 -23.51
CA ILE A 1070 28.44 -20.05 -24.19
C ILE A 1070 27.03 -19.56 -24.55
N SER A 1071 26.73 -19.74 -25.83
CA SER A 1071 25.51 -19.41 -26.55
C SER A 1071 24.24 -20.01 -25.93
N THR A 1072 23.19 -19.21 -25.95
CA THR A 1072 21.78 -19.57 -25.80
C THR A 1072 21.38 -20.68 -26.79
N GLU A 1073 21.18 -21.91 -26.29
CA GLU A 1073 20.15 -22.87 -26.74
C GLU A 1073 20.28 -24.29 -26.14
N SER A 1074 21.33 -24.65 -25.39
CA SER A 1074 21.54 -26.05 -24.95
C SER A 1074 21.33 -26.36 -23.46
N THR A 1075 20.97 -25.41 -22.61
CA THR A 1075 20.82 -25.62 -21.14
C THR A 1075 19.46 -26.16 -20.69
N LEU A 1076 18.52 -26.40 -21.62
CA LEU A 1076 17.18 -26.95 -21.31
C LEU A 1076 17.11 -28.48 -21.26
N ARG A 1077 18.23 -29.21 -21.45
CA ARG A 1077 18.26 -30.68 -21.37
C ARG A 1077 19.07 -31.29 -20.23
N SER A 1078 20.03 -30.57 -19.64
CA SER A 1078 20.94 -31.19 -18.65
C SER A 1078 20.45 -31.12 -17.19
N GLY A 1079 19.50 -30.26 -16.85
CA GLY A 1079 18.90 -30.20 -15.50
C GLY A 1079 17.91 -31.32 -15.20
N ALA A 1080 17.46 -32.06 -16.22
CA ALA A 1080 16.56 -33.21 -16.06
C ALA A 1080 17.32 -34.54 -15.86
N GLU A 1081 18.56 -34.66 -16.35
CA GLU A 1081 19.36 -35.90 -16.25
C GLU A 1081 20.09 -36.05 -14.90
N GLU A 1082 20.24 -34.98 -14.12
CA GLU A 1082 20.91 -35.04 -12.79
C GLU A 1082 19.96 -35.52 -11.66
N ILE A 1083 18.65 -35.58 -11.93
CA ILE A 1083 17.65 -36.21 -11.05
C ILE A 1083 17.51 -37.72 -11.37
N GLU A 1084 17.93 -38.20 -12.54
CA GLU A 1084 17.89 -39.63 -12.89
C GLU A 1084 19.09 -40.43 -12.36
N ASN A 1085 20.26 -39.82 -12.16
CA ASN A 1085 21.48 -40.55 -11.76
C ASN A 1085 21.72 -40.67 -10.25
N LEU A 1086 20.88 -40.03 -9.41
CA LEU A 1086 20.87 -40.24 -7.95
C LEU A 1086 20.03 -41.45 -7.51
N ASP A 1087 19.17 -41.99 -8.38
CA ASP A 1087 18.33 -43.17 -8.07
C ASP A 1087 18.87 -44.50 -8.65
N ALA A 1088 19.92 -44.44 -9.49
CA ALA A 1088 20.52 -45.62 -10.10
C ALA A 1088 21.59 -46.32 -9.23
N ASN A 1089 22.26 -45.60 -8.32
CA ASN A 1089 23.33 -46.17 -7.49
C ASN A 1089 22.89 -46.69 -6.11
N THR A 1090 21.63 -46.50 -5.73
CA THR A 1090 21.04 -47.00 -4.47
C THR A 1090 20.22 -48.29 -4.65
N ARG A 1091 19.97 -48.72 -5.90
CA ARG A 1091 19.23 -49.97 -6.22
C ARG A 1091 20.08 -51.24 -6.32
N ARG A 1092 21.35 -51.21 -5.90
CA ARG A 1092 22.24 -52.39 -5.95
C ARG A 1092 22.88 -52.74 -4.61
N LYS A 1093 22.08 -52.84 -3.55
CA LYS A 1093 22.35 -53.70 -2.36
C LYS A 1093 21.19 -53.57 -1.36
N ARG A 1094 20.25 -54.53 -1.41
CA ARG A 1094 19.51 -55.13 -0.28
C ARG A 1094 18.32 -55.93 -0.85
N ARG A 1095 18.59 -57.18 -1.23
CA ARG A 1095 17.59 -58.24 -1.16
C ARG A 1095 17.74 -58.86 0.24
N GLY A 1096 16.78 -58.59 1.10
CA GLY A 1096 16.55 -59.27 2.38
C GLY A 1096 15.03 -59.27 2.59
N PRO A 1097 14.44 -60.34 3.14
CA PRO A 1097 12.99 -60.52 3.11
C PRO A 1097 12.30 -59.53 4.04
N VAL A 1098 11.13 -59.10 3.57
CA VAL A 1098 10.11 -58.34 4.29
C VAL A 1098 9.76 -59.07 5.59
N GLY A 1099 9.83 -58.34 6.71
CA GLY A 1099 9.26 -58.73 7.99
C GLY A 1099 8.35 -57.59 8.47
N ASP A 1100 7.18 -57.98 8.95
CA ASP A 1100 6.09 -57.13 9.40
C ASP A 1100 6.53 -56.08 10.44
N GLU A 1101 6.15 -54.83 10.22
CA GLU A 1101 5.44 -53.98 11.18
C GLU A 1101 5.21 -52.59 10.57
N ALA A 1102 3.93 -52.26 10.41
CA ALA A 1102 3.44 -50.95 10.06
C ALA A 1102 3.30 -50.10 11.32
N VAL A 1103 3.88 -48.89 11.33
CA VAL A 1103 3.35 -47.61 11.85
C VAL A 1103 4.09 -46.48 11.16
#